data_AF-A0A844G536-F1
#
_entry.id   AF-A0A844G536-F1
#
_cell.length_a   1.000
_cell.length_b   1.000
_cell.length_c   1.000
_cell.angle_alpha   90.00
_cell.angle_beta   90.00
_cell.angle_gamma   90.00
#
_symmetry.space_group_name_H-M   'P 1'
#
loop_
_entity.id
_entity.type
_entity.pdbx_description
1 polymer ?
#
loop_
_entity_poly.entity_id
_entity_poly.type
_entity_poly.pdbx_seq_one_letter_code
_entity_poly.pdbx_strand_id
1 'polypeptide(L)'
;MNKILLCAAAFAAALLLPGAGTPAAAPKTAPDFPQQADLWINGGSPVKTDMGRERVADSFSGTILRKLDRLPETGEFSAVYEFQVSRTGEYDFFAALIAQKRPHSSPVEFRFDGDGWREAPATPPGAPAWGVSNAVTWTPLGSRKLKAGKHTLSFRITRRAQLGSWSFMCDGIAGFRKGVWKNASIDGFRAPADITPGTTAVVTYRQAGEAFPAELRLTFAGEPAVSLGVMSRNGENRFRIDLPEQLPPGRYRFELVPLDAPGTALAGTGAELPRPPVPPPARLASAELDGCRYALKFEEGRTAPVLAMAFAEDGKLYGAFRLDAAAGDLPEALTELARGRKIEVRFRPLPAADGNLVSCRLALPGPARKLPKPVNYGGFTDRDGVLHTWYMNREFEYIFDGERYFPVGGMWCPDTLISPDNDPAGIAARLEKDLATLRAIRQGGLDDVYLNLSTQAPLRVRQLFIDMLEREGIHYGYQLTAGGGSAIPSFFITRDRPDAPGNYRGLTRGTYASGRITGRFPAEQKLAGLLVVDPARPQNGAKFAAFTDKVGKDLRHGIIDLETEQDFDKLREITFPIELDSPDNSEVILIPLLESKMHHENLWDAEEFAALKKRLSWIGRISWGGKLRFFVDPIRNETDMVNGTENLRQYTPAINRAFAEYLKKRYRTVGKLRQEWHIPAGSFEEAARLIPLRTDRRCFWIDPETGRILEGDPDRTFAWIDYQEMIRITYAALADEIAAYLKSLVNVPVVFKSVGVIGEKMNVSRRYLGYDGVGFECYLNQGIPGETGGGASRAEAEASEHTMWKVGTEIGHSAAVGNDGTKFFRDEAELRGMAENLARLGVSGFYFFGFDLKPGNLWSNHNYHDFPEGLAWAARIDREFAAPGRKPVAATPRNYVFPGGSTWWWWITRHMAFHGREQNLIPQSARLAAKPLEWYSSTNTLPEEFDAVIINCPNPPFSRYYAEEIGRALESGRPVSYVGSRSDLGTIPRLDRFFTEETIRFADGSTAQVLKPLPGAVILAAENGKAWALRAGNLTIVSRTPDKPPVNRADDFLRYLSEFPD
;
A
#
# COMPACT_ATOMS: atom_id res chain seq x y z
N MET A 1 14.02 -37.12 -13.63
CA MET A 1 13.70 -37.88 -12.40
C MET A 1 14.02 -36.97 -11.21
N ASN A 2 13.17 -36.65 -10.25
CA ASN A 2 11.72 -36.81 -10.04
C ASN A 2 11.37 -35.70 -9.03
N LYS A 3 10.57 -34.69 -9.40
CA LYS A 3 9.15 -34.57 -9.02
C LYS A 3 8.82 -34.75 -7.51
N ILE A 4 9.47 -34.06 -6.56
CA ILE A 4 8.92 -33.88 -5.18
C ILE A 4 9.29 -32.50 -4.55
N LEU A 5 9.28 -31.40 -5.32
CA LEU A 5 9.48 -30.04 -4.76
C LEU A 5 8.53 -28.96 -5.31
N LEU A 6 7.53 -29.37 -6.11
CA LEU A 6 6.47 -28.52 -6.62
C LEU A 6 5.10 -29.01 -6.12
N CYS A 7 4.70 -28.60 -4.91
CA CYS A 7 3.31 -28.69 -4.43
C CYS A 7 3.02 -27.76 -3.23
N ALA A 8 3.75 -26.64 -3.09
CA ALA A 8 3.63 -25.73 -1.93
C ALA A 8 2.83 -24.44 -2.19
N ALA A 9 2.25 -24.23 -3.39
CA ALA A 9 1.69 -22.92 -3.76
C ALA A 9 0.26 -22.91 -4.35
N ALA A 10 -0.53 -23.97 -4.13
CA ALA A 10 -1.92 -24.05 -4.65
C ALA A 10 -2.99 -24.30 -3.57
N PHE A 11 -2.69 -23.99 -2.30
CA PHE A 11 -3.63 -24.14 -1.18
C PHE A 11 -4.20 -22.81 -0.65
N ALA A 12 -3.94 -21.69 -1.34
CA ALA A 12 -4.30 -20.34 -0.89
C ALA A 12 -5.67 -19.82 -1.34
N ALA A 13 -6.49 -20.62 -2.07
CA ALA A 13 -7.79 -20.17 -2.58
C ALA A 13 -9.02 -20.79 -1.88
N ALA A 14 -8.84 -21.59 -0.82
CA ALA A 14 -9.93 -22.14 -0.02
C ALA A 14 -10.07 -21.49 1.38
N LEU A 15 -9.33 -20.40 1.64
CA LEU A 15 -9.26 -19.74 2.95
C LEU A 15 -10.10 -18.45 3.07
N LEU A 16 -11.01 -18.18 2.13
CA LEU A 16 -11.90 -17.00 2.14
C LEU A 16 -13.38 -17.37 2.41
N LEU A 17 -13.61 -18.22 3.41
CA LEU A 17 -14.87 -18.15 4.14
C LEU A 17 -14.63 -17.21 5.34
N PRO A 18 -15.50 -16.23 5.60
CA PRO A 18 -15.43 -15.50 6.86
C PRO A 18 -15.48 -16.55 7.96
N GLY A 19 -14.46 -16.56 8.81
CA GLY A 19 -14.37 -17.49 9.91
C GLY A 19 -15.66 -17.42 10.72
N ALA A 20 -16.50 -18.46 10.60
CA ALA A 20 -17.16 -18.96 11.78
C ALA A 20 -16.01 -19.25 12.74
N GLY A 21 -15.80 -18.34 13.69
CA GLY A 21 -14.73 -18.43 14.67
C GLY A 21 -14.76 -19.84 15.23
N THR A 22 -13.73 -20.63 14.91
CA THR A 22 -13.53 -21.88 15.60
C THR A 22 -13.24 -21.50 17.05
N PRO A 23 -14.03 -21.97 18.02
CA PRO A 23 -13.74 -21.69 19.41
C PRO A 23 -12.29 -22.09 19.70
N ALA A 24 -11.56 -21.19 20.35
CA ALA A 24 -10.38 -21.58 21.08
C ALA A 24 -10.83 -22.69 22.05
N ALA A 25 -10.28 -23.88 21.85
CA ALA A 25 -10.12 -24.92 22.86
C ALA A 25 -11.33 -25.07 23.82
N ALA A 26 -12.28 -25.93 23.47
CA ALA A 26 -13.20 -26.46 24.47
C ALA A 26 -12.37 -27.04 25.64
N PRO A 27 -12.65 -26.63 26.90
CA PRO A 27 -11.79 -26.89 28.04
C PRO A 27 -11.63 -28.39 28.28
N LYS A 28 -10.39 -28.82 28.53
CA LYS A 28 -10.08 -30.17 29.00
C LYS A 28 -10.35 -30.38 30.51
N THR A 29 -11.08 -29.51 31.22
CA THR A 29 -10.93 -29.48 32.70
C THR A 29 -12.22 -29.53 33.52
N ALA A 30 -13.39 -29.77 32.93
CA ALA A 30 -14.63 -29.89 33.69
C ALA A 30 -15.13 -31.36 33.69
N PRO A 31 -14.95 -32.14 34.79
CA PRO A 31 -15.38 -33.54 34.88
C PRO A 31 -16.87 -33.76 34.60
N ASP A 32 -17.67 -32.69 34.71
CA ASP A 32 -19.11 -32.67 34.48
C ASP A 32 -19.49 -32.29 33.04
N PHE A 33 -18.53 -32.09 32.11
CA PHE A 33 -18.82 -31.78 30.69
C PHE A 33 -19.84 -32.73 30.03
N PRO A 34 -19.85 -34.05 30.30
CA PRO A 34 -20.93 -34.94 29.84
C PRO A 34 -22.34 -34.50 30.24
N GLN A 35 -22.48 -33.89 31.42
CA GLN A 35 -23.74 -33.40 31.98
C GLN A 35 -24.12 -32.02 31.42
N GLN A 36 -23.24 -31.41 30.61
CA GLN A 36 -23.41 -30.08 30.02
C GLN A 36 -23.98 -30.13 28.61
N ALA A 37 -23.88 -31.26 27.92
CA ALA A 37 -24.38 -31.40 26.56
C ALA A 37 -25.88 -31.72 26.53
N ASP A 38 -26.61 -31.17 25.56
CA ASP A 38 -27.99 -31.60 25.27
C ASP A 38 -28.05 -33.08 24.88
N LEU A 39 -26.98 -33.54 24.24
CA LEU A 39 -26.77 -34.92 23.85
C LEU A 39 -25.35 -35.34 24.23
N TRP A 40 -25.22 -36.34 25.10
CA TRP A 40 -23.93 -36.97 25.40
C TRP A 40 -23.93 -38.41 24.94
N ILE A 41 -22.88 -38.79 24.22
CA ILE A 41 -22.61 -40.16 23.78
C ILE A 41 -21.25 -40.56 24.32
N ASN A 42 -21.23 -41.63 25.12
CA ASN A 42 -19.99 -42.19 25.63
C ASN A 42 -19.20 -42.85 24.48
N GLY A 43 -18.00 -42.35 24.20
CA GLY A 43 -17.19 -42.81 23.06
C GLY A 43 -16.72 -44.26 23.19
N GLY A 44 -16.49 -44.78 24.40
CA GLY A 44 -16.19 -46.20 24.60
C GLY A 44 -17.38 -47.14 24.47
N SER A 45 -18.59 -46.62 24.29
CA SER A 45 -19.83 -47.42 24.34
C SER A 45 -20.61 -47.43 23.01
N PRO A 46 -19.99 -47.73 21.85
CA PRO A 46 -20.76 -47.92 20.63
C PRO A 46 -21.65 -49.17 20.73
N VAL A 47 -22.83 -49.11 20.10
CA VAL A 47 -23.75 -50.25 20.00
C VAL A 47 -23.24 -51.34 19.04
N LYS A 48 -22.36 -50.98 18.10
CA LYS A 48 -21.67 -51.90 17.20
C LYS A 48 -20.28 -51.37 16.89
N THR A 49 -19.25 -52.19 17.05
CA THR A 49 -17.86 -51.81 16.71
C THR A 49 -16.99 -53.04 16.48
N ASP A 50 -15.96 -52.88 15.66
CA ASP A 50 -14.84 -53.80 15.45
C ASP A 50 -13.50 -53.25 16.00
N MET A 51 -13.58 -52.16 16.78
CA MET A 51 -12.45 -51.52 17.46
C MET A 51 -12.38 -51.91 18.94
N GLY A 52 -11.17 -51.81 19.52
CA GLY A 52 -10.92 -52.12 20.92
C GLY A 52 -11.45 -51.05 21.87
N ARG A 53 -11.68 -51.41 23.13
CA ARG A 53 -12.03 -50.50 24.22
C ARG A 53 -10.91 -50.48 25.24
N GLU A 54 -10.58 -49.30 25.76
CA GLU A 54 -9.51 -49.13 26.73
C GLU A 54 -9.94 -48.22 27.87
N ARG A 55 -9.69 -48.65 29.11
CA ARG A 55 -9.93 -47.83 30.29
C ARG A 55 -8.84 -46.77 30.41
N VAL A 56 -9.22 -45.51 30.41
CA VAL A 56 -8.29 -44.38 30.45
C VAL A 56 -8.70 -43.46 31.58
N ALA A 57 -7.82 -43.30 32.58
CA ALA A 57 -8.11 -42.48 33.75
C ALA A 57 -8.30 -41.00 33.39
N ASP A 58 -7.53 -40.50 32.42
CA ASP A 58 -7.64 -39.14 31.86
C ASP A 58 -8.62 -39.12 30.65
N SER A 59 -9.89 -39.50 30.86
CA SER A 59 -10.94 -39.48 29.83
C SER A 59 -12.31 -39.12 30.41
N PHE A 60 -13.21 -38.53 29.60
CA PHE A 60 -14.56 -38.16 30.03
C PHE A 60 -15.49 -39.37 30.17
N SER A 61 -15.31 -40.36 29.31
CA SER A 61 -16.10 -41.59 29.28
C SER A 61 -15.65 -42.65 30.28
N GLY A 62 -14.46 -42.50 30.87
CA GLY A 62 -13.76 -43.50 31.66
C GLY A 62 -13.26 -44.71 30.85
N THR A 63 -13.74 -44.89 29.62
CA THR A 63 -13.33 -45.93 28.68
C THR A 63 -13.45 -45.37 27.28
N ILE A 64 -12.35 -45.32 26.52
CA ILE A 64 -12.34 -44.82 25.15
C ILE A 64 -12.48 -45.98 24.17
N LEU A 65 -12.93 -45.68 22.95
CA LEU A 65 -12.80 -46.58 21.81
C LEU A 65 -11.47 -46.30 21.11
N ARG A 66 -10.69 -47.34 20.82
CA ARG A 66 -9.34 -47.22 20.25
C ARG A 66 -9.07 -48.31 19.21
N LYS A 67 -8.37 -47.92 18.15
CA LYS A 67 -7.70 -48.82 17.19
C LYS A 67 -6.27 -48.33 17.00
N LEU A 68 -5.28 -49.11 17.43
CA LEU A 68 -3.86 -48.77 17.26
C LEU A 68 -3.02 -50.00 16.86
N ASP A 69 -3.11 -50.42 15.60
CA ASP A 69 -2.46 -51.64 15.12
C ASP A 69 -1.73 -51.43 13.77
N ARG A 70 -0.64 -52.18 13.55
CA ARG A 70 0.09 -52.22 12.27
C ARG A 70 -0.40 -53.29 11.29
N LEU A 71 -1.39 -54.10 11.63
CA LEU A 71 -2.01 -55.14 10.79
C LEU A 71 -3.53 -55.19 11.05
N PRO A 72 -4.36 -55.64 10.08
CA PRO A 72 -4.05 -56.02 8.69
C PRO A 72 -3.76 -54.82 7.77
N GLU A 73 -3.09 -55.00 6.62
CA GLU A 73 -2.70 -53.92 5.68
C GLU A 73 -3.88 -53.12 5.13
N THR A 74 -4.96 -53.82 4.81
CA THR A 74 -6.23 -53.25 4.36
C THR A 74 -7.33 -53.61 5.36
N GLY A 75 -8.34 -52.76 5.47
CA GLY A 75 -9.45 -52.98 6.39
C GLY A 75 -10.35 -51.75 6.46
N GLU A 76 -11.57 -51.97 6.94
CA GLU A 76 -12.47 -50.91 7.39
C GLU A 76 -12.77 -51.20 8.85
N PHE A 77 -12.55 -50.21 9.71
CA PHE A 77 -12.94 -50.30 11.11
C PHE A 77 -14.01 -49.25 11.38
N SER A 78 -15.07 -49.63 12.08
CA SER A 78 -16.24 -48.78 12.27
C SER A 78 -16.78 -48.85 13.69
N ALA A 79 -17.48 -47.78 14.08
CA ALA A 79 -18.17 -47.67 15.35
C ALA A 79 -19.51 -46.99 15.12
N VAL A 80 -20.60 -47.63 15.51
CA VAL A 80 -21.96 -47.09 15.44
C VAL A 80 -22.43 -46.79 16.85
N TYR A 81 -22.85 -45.55 17.06
CA TYR A 81 -23.47 -45.07 18.29
C TYR A 81 -24.95 -44.84 18.02
N GLU A 82 -25.80 -45.28 18.94
CA GLU A 82 -27.21 -44.89 18.98
C GLU A 82 -27.41 -43.88 20.09
N PHE A 83 -28.20 -42.86 19.82
CA PHE A 83 -28.53 -41.83 20.80
C PHE A 83 -29.97 -41.36 20.61
N GLN A 84 -30.56 -40.89 21.71
CA GLN A 84 -31.93 -40.41 21.73
C GLN A 84 -31.95 -38.88 21.72
N VAL A 85 -32.66 -38.30 20.76
CA VAL A 85 -32.93 -36.86 20.71
C VAL A 85 -34.31 -36.61 21.33
N SER A 86 -34.35 -35.81 22.40
CA SER A 86 -35.58 -35.52 23.13
C SER A 86 -36.44 -34.45 22.45
N ARG A 87 -35.83 -33.55 21.66
CA ARG A 87 -36.52 -32.42 21.01
C ARG A 87 -36.00 -32.19 19.60
N THR A 88 -36.90 -31.95 18.66
CA THR A 88 -36.55 -31.54 17.29
C THR A 88 -35.81 -30.21 17.31
N GLY A 89 -34.70 -30.11 16.57
CA GLY A 89 -33.87 -28.90 16.54
C GLY A 89 -32.63 -29.05 15.69
N GLU A 90 -31.84 -27.98 15.59
CA GLU A 90 -30.50 -28.01 15.01
C GLU A 90 -29.47 -28.11 16.13
N TYR A 91 -28.49 -29.01 16.00
CA TYR A 91 -27.49 -29.31 17.02
C TYR A 91 -26.08 -29.22 16.43
N ASP A 92 -25.16 -28.56 17.14
CA ASP A 92 -23.73 -28.58 16.84
C ASP A 92 -23.08 -29.77 17.55
N PHE A 93 -22.42 -30.63 16.77
CA PHE A 93 -21.76 -31.83 17.29
C PHE A 93 -20.24 -31.68 17.38
N PHE A 94 -19.68 -32.21 18.45
CA PHE A 94 -18.25 -32.30 18.71
C PHE A 94 -17.90 -33.72 19.14
N ALA A 95 -16.82 -34.27 18.59
CA ALA A 95 -16.31 -35.57 19.00
C ALA A 95 -14.88 -35.43 19.50
N ALA A 96 -14.62 -35.99 20.67
CA ALA A 96 -13.28 -36.11 21.25
C ALA A 96 -12.54 -37.24 20.55
N LEU A 97 -11.85 -36.90 19.45
CA LEU A 97 -11.15 -37.82 18.58
C LEU A 97 -9.63 -37.65 18.71
N ILE A 98 -8.86 -38.64 18.26
CA ILE A 98 -7.44 -38.40 17.95
C ILE A 98 -7.31 -37.21 16.98
N ALA A 99 -6.31 -36.34 17.17
CA ALA A 99 -6.13 -35.14 16.35
C ALA A 99 -6.12 -35.46 14.84
N GLN A 100 -7.03 -34.85 14.08
CA GLN A 100 -7.30 -35.15 12.67
C GLN A 100 -6.38 -34.39 11.72
N LYS A 101 -6.15 -34.98 10.53
CA LYS A 101 -5.22 -34.51 9.49
C LYS A 101 -3.77 -34.35 9.99
N ARG A 102 -3.35 -35.28 10.87
CA ARG A 102 -1.97 -35.41 11.33
C ARG A 102 -1.33 -36.68 10.75
N PRO A 103 0.01 -36.74 10.59
CA PRO A 103 0.67 -37.93 10.04
C PRO A 103 0.41 -39.22 10.82
N HIS A 104 0.13 -39.11 12.13
CA HIS A 104 -0.07 -40.22 13.05
C HIS A 104 -1.55 -40.64 13.24
N SER A 105 -2.50 -39.96 12.61
CA SER A 105 -3.95 -40.24 12.73
C SER A 105 -4.50 -40.87 11.46
N SER A 106 -5.29 -41.93 11.56
CA SER A 106 -6.11 -42.39 10.43
C SER A 106 -7.20 -41.35 10.14
N PRO A 107 -7.49 -41.03 8.86
CA PRO A 107 -8.59 -40.13 8.51
C PRO A 107 -9.93 -40.71 8.96
N VAL A 108 -10.61 -40.04 9.90
CA VAL A 108 -11.91 -40.46 10.39
C VAL A 108 -13.00 -39.96 9.46
N GLU A 109 -13.87 -40.85 9.03
CA GLU A 109 -15.12 -40.51 8.36
C GLU A 109 -16.30 -40.69 9.31
N PHE A 110 -17.32 -39.86 9.18
CA PHE A 110 -18.52 -39.92 10.00
C PHE A 110 -19.80 -39.73 9.17
N ARG A 111 -20.92 -40.21 9.71
CA ARG A 111 -22.27 -39.90 9.19
C ARG A 111 -23.31 -39.95 10.30
N PHE A 112 -24.37 -39.14 10.13
CA PHE A 112 -25.57 -39.22 10.95
C PHE A 112 -26.64 -40.01 10.19
N ASP A 113 -27.26 -40.99 10.85
CA ASP A 113 -28.30 -41.83 10.24
C ASP A 113 -27.86 -42.46 8.91
N GLY A 114 -28.70 -42.34 7.88
CA GLY A 114 -28.45 -42.86 6.53
C GLY A 114 -27.67 -41.92 5.61
N ASP A 115 -27.09 -40.84 6.12
CA ASP A 115 -26.36 -39.88 5.28
C ASP A 115 -25.11 -40.47 4.62
N GLY A 116 -24.62 -39.77 3.59
CA GLY A 116 -23.29 -39.99 3.02
C GLY A 116 -22.17 -39.71 4.02
N TRP A 117 -21.10 -40.49 3.94
CA TRP A 117 -19.89 -40.35 4.76
C TRP A 117 -19.17 -39.03 4.47
N ARG A 118 -18.66 -38.39 5.53
CA ARG A 118 -17.88 -37.16 5.47
C ARG A 118 -16.61 -37.32 6.29
N GLU A 119 -15.47 -36.87 5.77
CA GLU A 119 -14.23 -36.86 6.54
C GLU A 119 -14.30 -35.79 7.66
N ALA A 120 -13.81 -36.11 8.84
CA ALA A 120 -13.70 -35.18 9.94
C ALA A 120 -12.74 -34.03 9.59
N PRO A 121 -13.06 -32.78 9.98
CA PRO A 121 -12.22 -31.63 9.66
C PRO A 121 -10.87 -31.69 10.39
N ALA A 122 -9.91 -30.88 9.92
CA ALA A 122 -8.60 -30.78 10.57
C ALA A 122 -8.73 -30.26 12.00
N THR A 123 -7.95 -30.82 12.92
CA THR A 123 -7.84 -30.24 14.27
C THR A 123 -6.98 -28.97 14.22
N PRO A 124 -7.47 -27.83 14.76
CA PRO A 124 -6.68 -26.60 14.88
C PRO A 124 -5.34 -26.82 15.62
N PRO A 125 -4.25 -26.13 15.23
CA PRO A 125 -3.02 -26.11 16.01
C PRO A 125 -3.26 -25.58 17.43
N GLY A 126 -2.63 -26.18 18.45
CA GLY A 126 -2.72 -25.73 19.85
C GLY A 126 -3.97 -26.18 20.62
N ALA A 127 -4.85 -27.01 20.04
CA ALA A 127 -5.99 -27.56 20.76
C ALA A 127 -5.54 -28.42 21.97
N PRO A 128 -6.14 -28.24 23.17
CA PRO A 128 -5.84 -29.07 24.33
C PRO A 128 -6.07 -30.53 24.00
N ALA A 129 -5.12 -31.36 24.43
CA ALA A 129 -5.15 -32.78 24.16
C ALA A 129 -5.04 -33.62 25.44
N TRP A 130 -5.62 -34.81 25.40
CA TRP A 130 -5.76 -35.68 26.56
C TRP A 130 -5.81 -37.15 26.25
N GLY A 131 -6.01 -37.93 27.32
CA GLY A 131 -6.13 -39.36 27.25
C GLY A 131 -4.80 -40.00 26.85
N VAL A 132 -4.89 -41.11 26.13
CA VAL A 132 -3.71 -41.89 25.75
C VAL A 132 -2.76 -41.04 24.92
N SER A 133 -1.53 -40.86 25.42
CA SER A 133 -0.45 -40.10 24.78
C SER A 133 -0.76 -38.63 24.49
N ASN A 134 -1.68 -37.99 25.23
CA ASN A 134 -2.14 -36.62 24.95
C ASN A 134 -2.55 -36.42 23.47
N ALA A 135 -3.29 -37.39 22.92
CA ALA A 135 -3.60 -37.42 21.49
C ALA A 135 -5.08 -37.10 21.18
N VAL A 136 -5.98 -37.18 22.16
CA VAL A 136 -7.42 -36.94 21.99
C VAL A 136 -7.73 -35.46 22.15
N THR A 137 -8.55 -34.91 21.27
CA THR A 137 -8.95 -33.50 21.28
C THR A 137 -10.36 -33.32 20.67
N TRP A 138 -11.03 -32.22 21.01
CA TRP A 138 -12.36 -31.92 20.48
C TRP A 138 -12.28 -31.57 18.99
N THR A 139 -12.96 -32.37 18.17
CA THR A 139 -13.09 -32.18 16.72
C THR A 139 -14.54 -31.80 16.39
N PRO A 140 -14.80 -30.64 15.78
CA PRO A 140 -16.15 -30.25 15.38
C PRO A 140 -16.64 -31.13 14.22
N LEU A 141 -17.84 -31.68 14.33
CA LEU A 141 -18.48 -32.45 13.26
C LEU A 141 -19.48 -31.61 12.45
N GLY A 142 -19.78 -30.39 12.92
CA GLY A 142 -20.71 -29.44 12.30
C GLY A 142 -22.13 -29.53 12.83
N SER A 143 -23.01 -28.69 12.26
CA SER A 143 -24.42 -28.59 12.65
C SER A 143 -25.28 -29.66 11.97
N ARG A 144 -26.29 -30.18 12.68
CA ARG A 144 -27.26 -31.13 12.14
C ARG A 144 -28.67 -30.87 12.65
N LYS A 145 -29.63 -30.84 11.73
CA LYS A 145 -31.06 -30.85 12.07
C LYS A 145 -31.49 -32.28 12.39
N LEU A 146 -31.99 -32.50 13.60
CA LEU A 146 -32.47 -33.79 14.09
C LEU A 146 -33.93 -33.66 14.54
N LYS A 147 -34.70 -34.73 14.36
CA LYS A 147 -36.06 -34.83 14.90
C LYS A 147 -36.00 -35.40 16.31
N ALA A 148 -37.03 -35.19 17.11
CA ALA A 148 -37.18 -35.97 18.35
C ALA A 148 -37.33 -37.46 17.97
N GLY A 149 -36.52 -38.33 18.57
CA GLY A 149 -36.47 -39.74 18.20
C GLY A 149 -35.08 -40.36 18.33
N LYS A 150 -34.98 -41.63 17.93
CA LYS A 150 -33.74 -42.39 17.93
C LYS A 150 -32.92 -42.03 16.68
N HIS A 151 -31.63 -41.77 16.88
CA HIS A 151 -30.69 -41.43 15.82
C HIS A 151 -29.41 -42.26 15.94
N THR A 152 -28.63 -42.30 14.87
CA THR A 152 -27.31 -42.95 14.85
C THR A 152 -26.21 -41.99 14.42
N LEU A 153 -25.04 -42.12 15.03
CA LEU A 153 -23.79 -41.51 14.55
C LEU A 153 -22.81 -42.66 14.31
N SER A 154 -22.29 -42.76 13.09
CA SER A 154 -21.29 -43.77 12.75
C SER A 154 -19.95 -43.09 12.49
N PHE A 155 -18.88 -43.65 13.03
CA PHE A 155 -17.50 -43.38 12.61
C PHE A 155 -16.95 -44.56 11.85
N ARG A 156 -16.04 -44.30 10.91
CA ARG A 156 -15.17 -45.32 10.33
C ARG A 156 -13.79 -44.78 9.96
N ILE A 157 -12.85 -45.70 9.83
CA ILE A 157 -11.55 -45.47 9.21
C ILE A 157 -11.34 -46.54 8.13
N THR A 158 -11.08 -46.09 6.90
CA THR A 158 -10.86 -46.95 5.73
C THR A 158 -9.40 -46.92 5.25
N ARG A 159 -8.59 -46.04 5.84
CA ARG A 159 -7.18 -45.83 5.51
C ARG A 159 -6.33 -45.75 6.78
N ARG A 160 -5.10 -46.26 6.68
CA ARG A 160 -4.06 -46.09 7.70
C ARG A 160 -3.63 -44.63 7.79
N ALA A 161 -3.07 -44.26 8.94
CA ALA A 161 -2.32 -43.03 9.10
C ALA A 161 -1.13 -43.00 8.12
N GLN A 162 -0.60 -41.81 7.82
CA GLN A 162 0.58 -41.68 6.94
C GLN A 162 1.81 -42.43 7.48
N LEU A 163 1.91 -42.58 8.80
CA LEU A 163 2.95 -43.38 9.46
C LEU A 163 2.71 -44.90 9.42
N GLY A 164 1.71 -45.38 8.68
CA GLY A 164 1.54 -46.79 8.33
C GLY A 164 0.79 -47.66 9.34
N SER A 165 0.29 -47.12 10.45
CA SER A 165 -0.60 -47.82 11.40
C SER A 165 -2.07 -47.41 11.24
N TRP A 166 -2.98 -48.28 11.64
CA TRP A 166 -4.36 -47.88 11.96
C TRP A 166 -4.35 -47.10 13.26
N SER A 167 -4.92 -45.90 13.29
CA SER A 167 -4.85 -45.01 14.44
C SER A 167 -6.14 -44.23 14.63
N PHE A 168 -6.98 -44.72 15.54
CA PHE A 168 -8.26 -44.12 15.92
C PHE A 168 -8.40 -44.09 17.44
N MET A 169 -8.92 -42.98 17.96
CA MET A 169 -9.36 -42.87 19.36
C MET A 169 -10.64 -42.03 19.40
N CYS A 170 -11.60 -42.42 20.25
CA CYS A 170 -12.82 -41.66 20.53
C CYS A 170 -13.17 -41.77 22.02
N ASP A 171 -13.19 -40.64 22.72
CA ASP A 171 -13.53 -40.56 24.14
C ASP A 171 -15.01 -40.22 24.36
N GLY A 172 -15.55 -39.24 23.64
CA GLY A 172 -16.95 -38.82 23.82
C GLY A 172 -17.45 -37.99 22.67
N ILE A 173 -18.77 -37.96 22.48
CA ILE A 173 -19.42 -37.09 21.52
C ILE A 173 -20.46 -36.26 22.25
N ALA A 174 -20.41 -34.94 22.04
CA ALA A 174 -21.33 -33.97 22.59
C ALA A 174 -22.14 -33.31 21.46
N GLY A 175 -23.42 -33.08 21.70
CA GLY A 175 -24.31 -32.29 20.84
C GLY A 175 -24.94 -31.16 21.63
N PHE A 176 -24.90 -29.94 21.08
CA PHE A 176 -25.48 -28.74 21.69
C PHE A 176 -26.53 -28.14 20.77
N ARG A 177 -27.73 -27.88 21.28
CA ARG A 177 -28.83 -27.33 20.50
C ARG A 177 -28.59 -25.86 20.20
N LYS A 178 -28.73 -25.45 18.94
CA LYS A 178 -28.54 -24.06 18.51
C LYS A 178 -29.72 -23.18 18.91
N GLY A 179 -29.42 -21.91 19.21
CA GLY A 179 -30.40 -20.86 19.44
C GLY A 179 -31.16 -20.91 20.76
N VAL A 180 -30.84 -21.84 21.67
CA VAL A 180 -31.49 -21.95 22.99
C VAL A 180 -31.30 -20.69 23.85
N TRP A 181 -30.16 -20.02 23.68
CA TRP A 181 -29.81 -18.77 24.37
C TRP A 181 -30.77 -17.62 24.07
N LYS A 182 -31.52 -17.65 22.95
CA LYS A 182 -32.49 -16.61 22.59
C LYS A 182 -33.64 -16.49 23.59
N ASN A 183 -33.88 -17.57 24.34
CA ASN A 183 -34.90 -17.62 25.38
C ASN A 183 -34.29 -17.49 26.79
N ALA A 184 -32.98 -17.23 26.88
CA ALA A 184 -32.31 -17.02 28.15
C ALA A 184 -32.23 -15.52 28.48
N SER A 185 -32.45 -15.15 29.73
CA SER A 185 -32.17 -13.81 30.24
C SER A 185 -30.97 -13.85 31.18
N ILE A 186 -30.10 -12.84 31.09
CA ILE A 186 -28.91 -12.70 31.93
C ILE A 186 -29.05 -11.45 32.79
N ASP A 187 -29.07 -11.65 34.11
CA ASP A 187 -29.23 -10.59 35.10
C ASP A 187 -28.03 -10.53 36.04
N GLY A 188 -27.71 -9.33 36.54
CA GLY A 188 -26.70 -9.14 37.58
C GLY A 188 -25.27 -9.53 37.15
N PHE A 189 -24.91 -9.30 35.88
CA PHE A 189 -23.57 -9.57 35.36
C PHE A 189 -22.52 -8.69 36.07
N ARG A 190 -21.64 -9.31 36.85
CA ARG A 190 -20.59 -8.66 37.65
C ARG A 190 -19.23 -9.25 37.32
N ALA A 191 -18.28 -8.37 37.08
CA ALA A 191 -16.85 -8.66 36.95
C ALA A 191 -16.05 -7.54 37.67
N PRO A 192 -14.75 -7.72 37.92
CA PRO A 192 -13.90 -6.66 38.49
C PRO A 192 -13.92 -5.42 37.60
N ALA A 193 -14.06 -4.24 38.22
CA ALA A 193 -13.95 -2.95 37.52
C ALA A 193 -12.50 -2.62 37.14
N ASP A 194 -11.56 -3.05 37.98
CA ASP A 194 -10.13 -2.96 37.71
C ASP A 194 -9.57 -4.38 37.51
N ILE A 195 -8.69 -4.53 36.52
CA ILE A 195 -8.02 -5.80 36.25
C ILE A 195 -6.52 -5.68 36.50
N THR A 196 -5.89 -6.80 36.82
CA THR A 196 -4.43 -6.89 36.99
C THR A 196 -3.89 -8.01 36.12
N PRO A 197 -2.92 -7.75 35.23
CA PRO A 197 -2.31 -8.79 34.40
C PRO A 197 -1.75 -9.94 35.25
N GLY A 198 -1.84 -11.18 34.74
CA GLY A 198 -1.36 -12.38 35.44
C GLY A 198 -2.23 -12.86 36.61
N THR A 199 -3.38 -12.23 36.86
CA THR A 199 -4.31 -12.62 37.95
C THR A 199 -5.56 -13.32 37.42
N THR A 200 -6.37 -13.91 38.29
CA THR A 200 -7.66 -14.47 37.91
C THR A 200 -8.80 -13.50 38.21
N ALA A 201 -9.59 -13.14 37.20
CA ALA A 201 -10.84 -12.43 37.39
C ALA A 201 -12.00 -13.40 37.66
N VAL A 202 -12.92 -13.00 38.54
CA VAL A 202 -14.14 -13.77 38.83
C VAL A 202 -15.33 -13.05 38.21
N VAL A 203 -16.04 -13.74 37.31
CA VAL A 203 -17.27 -13.23 36.70
C VAL A 203 -18.46 -14.01 37.23
N THR A 204 -19.51 -13.28 37.63
CA THR A 204 -20.75 -13.87 38.14
C THR A 204 -21.95 -13.27 37.45
N TYR A 205 -22.98 -14.08 37.23
CA TYR A 205 -24.27 -13.63 36.73
C TYR A 205 -25.34 -14.65 37.06
N ARG A 206 -26.61 -14.23 37.01
CA ARG A 206 -27.75 -15.13 37.09
C ARG A 206 -28.35 -15.29 35.70
N GLN A 207 -28.63 -16.51 35.29
CA GLN A 207 -29.38 -16.80 34.07
C GLN A 207 -30.76 -17.35 34.42
N ALA A 208 -31.77 -16.93 33.68
CA ALA A 208 -33.03 -17.67 33.56
C ALA A 208 -33.13 -18.29 32.17
N GLY A 209 -33.71 -19.49 32.06
CA GLY A 209 -33.88 -20.21 30.80
C GLY A 209 -32.89 -21.36 30.61
N GLU A 210 -32.94 -22.00 29.45
CA GLU A 210 -32.19 -23.23 29.18
C GLU A 210 -30.68 -23.01 29.14
N ALA A 211 -29.91 -24.02 29.56
CA ALA A 211 -28.46 -23.95 29.51
C ALA A 211 -27.94 -23.90 28.07
N PHE A 212 -26.83 -23.21 27.84
CA PHE A 212 -26.23 -23.10 26.52
C PHE A 212 -24.72 -22.90 26.56
N PRO A 213 -23.99 -23.43 25.56
CA PRO A 213 -22.56 -23.18 25.44
C PRO A 213 -22.33 -21.71 25.07
N ALA A 214 -21.42 -21.08 25.79
CA ALA A 214 -21.05 -19.69 25.60
C ALA A 214 -19.53 -19.53 25.74
N GLU A 215 -19.06 -18.34 25.43
CA GLU A 215 -17.70 -17.91 25.69
C GLU A 215 -17.78 -16.67 26.58
N LEU A 216 -17.07 -16.74 27.70
CA LEU A 216 -16.79 -15.57 28.52
C LEU A 216 -15.48 -14.98 28.02
N ARG A 217 -15.54 -13.76 27.48
CA ARG A 217 -14.37 -13.10 26.89
C ARG A 217 -14.04 -11.83 27.64
N LEU A 218 -12.76 -11.53 27.77
CA LEU A 218 -12.26 -10.18 28.04
C LEU A 218 -11.82 -9.59 26.70
N THR A 219 -12.44 -8.50 26.26
CA THR A 219 -12.11 -7.84 25.00
C THR A 219 -11.32 -6.55 25.23
N PHE A 220 -10.33 -6.29 24.38
CA PHE A 220 -9.58 -5.04 24.28
C PHE A 220 -9.90 -4.38 22.95
N ALA A 221 -10.35 -3.13 22.98
CA ALA A 221 -10.79 -2.39 21.80
C ALA A 221 -11.85 -3.13 20.95
N GLY A 222 -12.56 -4.14 21.47
CA GLY A 222 -13.52 -4.98 20.73
C GLY A 222 -12.96 -6.29 20.16
N GLU A 223 -11.68 -6.60 20.36
CA GLU A 223 -11.07 -7.90 20.02
C GLU A 223 -10.86 -8.76 21.27
N PRO A 224 -11.07 -10.08 21.22
CA PRO A 224 -10.80 -10.97 22.34
C PRO A 224 -9.33 -10.93 22.76
N ALA A 225 -9.07 -10.53 24.01
CA ALA A 225 -7.75 -10.60 24.63
C ALA A 225 -7.53 -11.96 25.31
N VAL A 226 -8.56 -12.45 26.01
CA VAL A 226 -8.63 -13.81 26.53
C VAL A 226 -10.06 -14.29 26.50
N SER A 227 -10.22 -15.59 26.36
CA SER A 227 -11.48 -16.26 26.17
C SER A 227 -11.53 -17.53 27.01
N LEU A 228 -12.68 -17.78 27.62
CA LEU A 228 -12.98 -19.00 28.36
C LEU A 228 -14.28 -19.59 27.82
N GLY A 229 -14.22 -20.81 27.28
CA GLY A 229 -15.42 -21.58 26.97
C GLY A 229 -16.16 -21.94 28.26
N VAL A 230 -17.45 -21.62 28.34
CA VAL A 230 -18.29 -21.85 29.53
C VAL A 230 -19.63 -22.47 29.16
N MET A 231 -20.25 -23.16 30.10
CA MET A 231 -21.65 -23.59 30.00
C MET A 231 -22.51 -22.69 30.88
N SER A 232 -23.29 -21.82 30.26
CA SER A 232 -24.18 -20.89 30.95
C SER A 232 -25.46 -21.63 31.37
N ARG A 233 -25.77 -21.71 32.66
CA ARG A 233 -26.86 -22.55 33.20
C ARG A 233 -27.94 -21.74 33.89
N ASN A 234 -29.16 -22.28 33.92
CA ASN A 234 -30.23 -21.72 34.74
C ASN A 234 -29.79 -21.57 36.21
N GLY A 235 -29.99 -20.40 36.81
CA GLY A 235 -29.54 -20.07 38.16
C GLY A 235 -28.25 -19.25 38.19
N GLU A 236 -27.51 -19.34 39.29
CA GLU A 236 -26.27 -18.59 39.49
C GLU A 236 -25.10 -19.26 38.75
N ASN A 237 -24.34 -18.44 38.03
CA ASN A 237 -23.13 -18.85 37.32
C ASN A 237 -21.94 -18.07 37.89
N ARG A 238 -20.82 -18.76 38.06
CA ARG A 238 -19.57 -18.18 38.54
C ARG A 238 -18.40 -18.81 37.80
N PHE A 239 -17.65 -18.00 37.07
CA PHE A 239 -16.49 -18.44 36.30
C PHE A 239 -15.23 -17.69 36.73
N ARG A 240 -14.10 -18.37 36.58
CA ARG A 240 -12.75 -17.86 36.83
C ARG A 240 -12.05 -17.76 35.49
N ILE A 241 -11.62 -16.57 35.10
CA ILE A 241 -10.88 -16.33 33.87
C ILE A 241 -9.49 -15.83 34.22
N ASP A 242 -8.47 -16.57 33.80
CA ASP A 242 -7.07 -16.20 34.02
C ASP A 242 -6.68 -15.13 33.02
N LEU A 243 -6.16 -14.01 33.53
CA LEU A 243 -5.77 -12.85 32.74
C LEU A 243 -4.32 -13.01 32.30
N PRO A 244 -4.01 -12.87 31.00
CA PRO A 244 -2.62 -12.90 30.52
C PRO A 244 -1.76 -11.83 31.21
N GLU A 245 -0.46 -12.08 31.33
CA GLU A 245 0.50 -11.06 31.76
C GLU A 245 0.66 -9.95 30.70
N GLN A 246 0.46 -10.29 29.42
CA GLN A 246 0.58 -9.37 28.28
C GLN A 246 -0.75 -8.65 28.00
N LEU A 247 -1.20 -7.84 28.96
CA LEU A 247 -2.36 -6.94 28.82
C LEU A 247 -1.88 -5.48 28.88
N PRO A 248 -2.08 -4.68 27.81
CA PRO A 248 -1.70 -3.27 27.82
C PRO A 248 -2.68 -2.41 28.65
N PRO A 249 -2.23 -1.33 29.30
CA PRO A 249 -3.13 -0.39 29.96
C PRO A 249 -4.22 0.14 29.00
N GLY A 250 -5.45 0.22 29.47
CA GLY A 250 -6.59 0.69 28.68
C GLY A 250 -7.94 0.16 29.17
N ARG A 251 -8.96 0.36 28.33
CA ARG A 251 -10.33 -0.08 28.62
C ARG A 251 -10.59 -1.45 28.04
N TYR A 252 -11.24 -2.26 28.86
CA TYR A 252 -11.61 -3.63 28.57
C TYR A 252 -13.10 -3.84 28.78
N ARG A 253 -13.62 -4.95 28.26
CA ARG A 253 -14.99 -5.40 28.54
C ARG A 253 -15.04 -6.90 28.75
N PHE A 254 -15.66 -7.32 29.85
CA PHE A 254 -16.07 -8.70 30.02
C PHE A 254 -17.40 -8.89 29.30
N GLU A 255 -17.51 -9.92 28.46
CA GLU A 255 -18.70 -10.21 27.66
C GLU A 255 -19.02 -11.70 27.70
N LEU A 256 -20.31 -12.03 27.84
CA LEU A 256 -20.84 -13.37 27.62
C LEU A 256 -21.47 -13.44 26.24
N VAL A 257 -20.91 -14.28 25.38
CA VAL A 257 -21.33 -14.44 23.98
C VAL A 257 -21.70 -15.91 23.71
N PRO A 258 -22.84 -16.23 23.07
CA PRO A 258 -23.20 -17.60 22.72
C PRO A 258 -22.24 -18.18 21.70
N LEU A 259 -21.93 -19.47 21.82
CA LEU A 259 -20.97 -20.14 20.94
C LEU A 259 -21.43 -20.17 19.48
N ASP A 260 -22.73 -20.34 19.24
CA ASP A 260 -23.35 -20.37 17.92
C ASP A 260 -23.73 -18.97 17.38
N ALA A 261 -23.48 -17.91 18.17
CA ALA A 261 -23.68 -16.50 17.79
C ALA A 261 -22.56 -15.60 18.35
N PRO A 262 -21.28 -15.83 17.97
CA PRO A 262 -20.11 -15.22 18.62
C PRO A 262 -19.99 -13.70 18.46
N GLY A 263 -20.85 -13.07 17.65
CA GLY A 263 -20.96 -11.62 17.49
C GLY A 263 -22.07 -10.96 18.32
N THR A 264 -22.80 -11.73 19.14
CA THR A 264 -23.91 -11.22 19.97
C THR A 264 -23.56 -11.31 21.45
N ALA A 265 -23.23 -10.20 22.09
CA ALA A 265 -23.03 -10.17 23.54
C ALA A 265 -24.39 -10.14 24.26
N LEU A 266 -24.66 -11.15 25.10
CA LEU A 266 -25.89 -11.21 25.91
C LEU A 266 -25.81 -10.34 27.15
N ALA A 267 -24.61 -10.21 27.72
CA ALA A 267 -24.32 -9.37 28.86
C ALA A 267 -22.84 -8.97 28.83
N GLY A 268 -22.52 -7.87 29.50
CA GLY A 268 -21.14 -7.48 29.70
C GLY A 268 -20.98 -6.25 30.58
N THR A 269 -19.79 -6.07 31.14
CA THR A 269 -19.42 -4.91 31.95
C THR A 269 -18.02 -4.43 31.58
N GLY A 270 -17.78 -3.13 31.72
CA GLY A 270 -16.46 -2.54 31.51
C GLY A 270 -15.48 -2.93 32.62
N ALA A 271 -14.20 -2.95 32.27
CA ALA A 271 -13.08 -3.01 33.20
C ALA A 271 -11.95 -2.11 32.71
N GLU A 272 -11.03 -1.72 33.59
CA GLU A 272 -9.93 -0.83 33.28
C GLU A 272 -8.61 -1.36 33.82
N LEU A 273 -7.55 -1.12 33.05
CA LEU A 273 -6.16 -1.23 33.52
C LEU A 273 -5.56 0.19 33.42
N PRO A 274 -5.45 0.92 34.54
CA PRO A 274 -5.15 2.35 34.52
C PRO A 274 -3.73 2.64 34.00
N ARG A 275 -3.58 3.84 33.43
CA ARG A 275 -2.27 4.42 33.08
C ARG A 275 -1.83 5.39 34.18
N PRO A 276 -0.51 5.54 34.42
CA PRO A 276 -0.01 6.60 35.28
C PRO A 276 -0.47 7.98 34.75
N PRO A 277 -0.91 8.90 35.61
CA PRO A 277 -1.32 10.23 35.19
C PRO A 277 -0.10 11.05 34.72
N VAL A 278 -0.27 11.80 33.62
CA VAL A 278 0.72 12.76 33.11
C VAL A 278 0.27 14.18 33.48
N PRO A 279 1.19 15.07 33.92
CA PRO A 279 0.83 16.47 34.22
C PRO A 279 0.29 17.20 32.97
N PRO A 280 -0.76 18.03 33.13
CA PRO A 280 -1.31 18.76 31.99
C PRO A 280 -0.35 19.85 31.49
N PRO A 281 -0.29 20.11 30.18
CA PRO A 281 0.54 21.16 29.59
C PRO A 281 0.09 22.57 30.00
N ALA A 282 0.93 23.57 29.71
CA ALA A 282 0.59 24.98 29.93
C ALA A 282 -0.57 25.41 29.00
N ARG A 283 -1.40 26.35 29.48
CA ARG A 283 -2.57 26.87 28.73
C ARG A 283 -2.40 28.36 28.46
N LEU A 284 -2.58 28.76 27.21
CA LEU A 284 -2.63 30.16 26.80
C LEU A 284 -4.05 30.69 27.01
N ALA A 285 -4.19 31.76 27.79
CA ALA A 285 -5.47 32.40 28.10
C ALA A 285 -5.85 33.46 27.05
N SER A 286 -4.89 34.29 26.64
CA SER A 286 -5.11 35.34 25.63
C SER A 286 -3.82 35.70 24.89
N ALA A 287 -3.99 36.29 23.71
CA ALA A 287 -2.94 36.88 22.90
C ALA A 287 -3.43 38.23 22.38
N GLU A 288 -2.56 39.23 22.39
CA GLU A 288 -2.83 40.57 21.88
C GLU A 288 -1.84 40.89 20.75
N LEU A 289 -2.32 41.59 19.72
CA LEU A 289 -1.51 42.10 18.62
C LEU A 289 -1.70 43.61 18.48
N ASP A 290 -0.61 44.35 18.57
CA ASP A 290 -0.53 45.78 18.25
C ASP A 290 0.44 46.00 17.09
N GLY A 291 -0.10 46.09 15.88
CA GLY A 291 0.71 46.03 14.66
C GLY A 291 1.49 44.71 14.59
N CYS A 292 2.83 44.80 14.55
CA CYS A 292 3.70 43.62 14.53
C CYS A 292 4.04 43.08 15.93
N ARG A 293 3.70 43.81 17.00
CA ARG A 293 4.07 43.44 18.36
C ARG A 293 3.02 42.52 18.98
N TYR A 294 3.46 41.45 19.63
CA TYR A 294 2.60 40.49 20.31
C TYR A 294 2.82 40.49 21.82
N ALA A 295 1.77 40.15 22.56
CA ALA A 295 1.82 39.84 23.99
C ALA A 295 0.93 38.62 24.31
N LEU A 296 1.46 37.67 25.07
CA LEU A 296 0.87 36.37 25.39
C LEU A 296 0.64 36.27 26.90
N LYS A 297 -0.54 35.80 27.30
CA LYS A 297 -0.89 35.60 28.72
C LYS A 297 -1.27 34.16 28.97
N PHE A 298 -0.57 33.51 29.88
CA PHE A 298 -0.81 32.12 30.27
C PHE A 298 -1.65 32.01 31.55
N GLU A 299 -2.35 30.89 31.68
CA GLU A 299 -3.04 30.50 32.90
C GLU A 299 -2.03 30.07 33.98
N GLU A 300 -2.36 30.32 35.25
CA GLU A 300 -1.63 29.79 36.42
C GLU A 300 -0.13 30.12 36.48
N GLY A 301 0.34 31.14 35.75
CA GLY A 301 1.74 31.56 35.73
C GLY A 301 2.71 30.59 35.04
N ARG A 302 2.21 29.54 34.37
CA ARG A 302 3.04 28.57 33.63
C ARG A 302 3.27 29.07 32.21
N THR A 303 4.53 29.34 31.84
CA THR A 303 4.89 29.76 30.47
C THR A 303 5.35 28.56 29.63
N ALA A 304 5.07 28.59 28.34
CA ALA A 304 5.60 27.65 27.36
C ALA A 304 5.91 28.39 26.04
N PRO A 305 6.76 27.83 25.17
CA PRO A 305 6.88 28.30 23.79
C PRO A 305 5.52 28.24 23.07
N VAL A 306 5.30 29.13 22.10
CA VAL A 306 4.05 29.23 21.35
C VAL A 306 4.31 29.19 19.86
N LEU A 307 3.53 28.41 19.13
CA LEU A 307 3.50 28.45 17.67
C LEU A 307 2.51 29.53 17.22
N ALA A 308 2.99 30.49 16.42
CA ALA A 308 2.18 31.48 15.72
C ALA A 308 1.99 31.04 14.26
N MET A 309 0.74 30.80 13.86
CA MET A 309 0.34 30.26 12.55
C MET A 309 -0.46 31.30 11.76
N ALA A 310 -0.04 31.61 10.53
CA ALA A 310 -0.64 32.65 9.69
C ALA A 310 -1.51 32.08 8.57
N PHE A 311 -2.83 32.30 8.69
CA PHE A 311 -3.84 31.88 7.74
C PHE A 311 -4.32 33.06 6.88
N ALA A 312 -4.37 32.87 5.56
CA ALA A 312 -5.01 33.85 4.67
C ALA A 312 -6.53 33.64 4.61
N GLU A 313 -7.22 34.53 3.90
CA GLU A 313 -8.69 34.49 3.76
C GLU A 313 -9.24 33.25 3.05
N ASP A 314 -8.40 32.54 2.27
CA ASP A 314 -8.76 31.25 1.65
C ASP A 314 -8.73 30.08 2.64
N GLY A 315 -8.40 30.33 3.91
CA GLY A 315 -8.37 29.35 4.99
C GLY A 315 -7.12 28.47 5.03
N LYS A 316 -6.13 28.73 4.17
CA LYS A 316 -4.87 27.95 4.14
C LYS A 316 -3.79 28.58 5.02
N LEU A 317 -2.92 27.73 5.55
CA LEU A 317 -1.74 28.14 6.30
C LEU A 317 -0.61 28.49 5.33
N TYR A 318 0.02 29.66 5.54
CA TYR A 318 1.13 30.13 4.72
C TYR A 318 2.45 30.27 5.49
N GLY A 319 2.43 30.20 6.81
CA GLY A 319 3.63 30.18 7.63
C GLY A 319 3.31 29.90 9.09
N ALA A 320 4.23 29.24 9.78
CA ALA A 320 4.16 29.01 11.21
C ALA A 320 5.55 29.17 11.82
N PHE A 321 5.61 29.78 13.01
CA PHE A 321 6.86 30.14 13.66
C PHE A 321 6.76 29.97 15.17
N ARG A 322 7.82 29.41 15.77
CA ARG A 322 7.95 29.27 17.21
C ARG A 322 8.35 30.62 17.84
N LEU A 323 7.69 30.94 18.96
CA LEU A 323 7.93 32.11 19.79
C LEU A 323 8.29 31.64 21.20
N ASP A 324 9.52 31.93 21.65
CA ASP A 324 9.99 31.52 22.98
C ASP A 324 9.72 32.57 24.07
N ALA A 325 9.39 33.81 23.68
CA ALA A 325 9.08 34.89 24.61
C ALA A 325 7.58 35.12 24.75
N ALA A 326 7.13 35.58 25.92
CA ALA A 326 5.73 35.95 26.15
C ALA A 326 5.34 37.29 25.49
N ALA A 327 6.30 38.09 25.04
CA ALA A 327 6.05 39.31 24.26
C ALA A 327 7.25 39.61 23.36
N GLY A 328 7.00 40.21 22.20
CA GLY A 328 8.03 40.53 21.22
C GLY A 328 7.44 40.98 19.89
N ASP A 329 8.25 40.95 18.83
CA ASP A 329 7.79 41.23 17.47
C ASP A 329 7.57 39.93 16.69
N LEU A 330 6.53 39.91 15.87
CA LEU A 330 6.25 38.80 14.96
C LEU A 330 7.40 38.64 13.94
N PRO A 331 7.74 37.40 13.54
CA PRO A 331 8.75 37.17 12.52
C PRO A 331 8.44 37.90 11.21
N GLU A 332 9.47 38.46 10.56
CA GLU A 332 9.31 39.25 9.33
C GLU A 332 8.51 38.49 8.26
N ALA A 333 8.85 37.21 8.03
CA ALA A 333 8.15 36.36 7.09
C ALA A 333 6.64 36.22 7.37
N LEU A 334 6.21 36.28 8.63
CA LEU A 334 4.80 36.30 8.99
C LEU A 334 4.18 37.68 8.71
N THR A 335 4.87 38.76 9.05
CA THR A 335 4.38 40.13 8.80
C THR A 335 4.25 40.44 7.30
N GLU A 336 5.14 39.90 6.46
CA GLU A 336 5.05 39.98 4.99
C GLU A 336 3.75 39.37 4.45
N LEU A 337 3.28 38.27 5.05
CA LEU A 337 1.99 37.67 4.69
C LEU A 337 0.82 38.59 5.03
N ALA A 338 0.96 39.50 5.99
CA ALA A 338 -0.09 40.45 6.38
C ALA A 338 -0.04 41.80 5.63
N ARG A 339 1.00 42.07 4.82
CA ARG A 339 1.08 43.34 4.08
C ARG A 339 0.02 43.41 2.99
N GLY A 340 -0.73 44.50 2.97
CA GLY A 340 -1.77 44.78 1.98
C GLY A 340 -2.96 43.84 2.02
N ARG A 341 -3.08 43.00 3.06
CA ARG A 341 -4.14 42.00 3.20
C ARG A 341 -4.44 41.71 4.66
N LYS A 342 -5.58 41.08 4.92
CA LYS A 342 -5.95 40.61 6.26
C LYS A 342 -5.57 39.13 6.40
N ILE A 343 -4.99 38.78 7.54
CA ILE A 343 -4.70 37.39 7.92
C ILE A 343 -5.24 37.10 9.32
N GLU A 344 -5.45 35.82 9.60
CA GLU A 344 -5.68 35.31 10.95
C GLU A 344 -4.36 34.72 11.48
N VAL A 345 -3.90 35.20 12.64
CA VAL A 345 -2.74 34.63 13.34
C VAL A 345 -3.26 33.81 14.52
N ARG A 346 -2.98 32.52 14.50
CA ARG A 346 -3.39 31.58 15.55
C ARG A 346 -2.19 31.21 16.43
N PHE A 347 -2.34 31.39 17.73
CA PHE A 347 -1.33 31.12 18.76
C PHE A 347 -1.69 29.83 19.51
N ARG A 348 -0.72 28.92 19.65
CA ARG A 348 -0.88 27.66 20.38
C ARG A 348 0.38 27.29 21.17
N PRO A 349 0.30 26.97 22.48
CA PRO A 349 1.43 26.46 23.26
C PRO A 349 2.05 25.17 22.70
N LEU A 350 3.30 24.91 23.05
CA LEU A 350 4.07 23.75 22.60
C LEU A 350 4.63 22.94 23.79
N PRO A 351 4.14 21.71 24.04
CA PRO A 351 2.88 21.15 23.54
C PRO A 351 1.66 21.85 24.18
N ALA A 352 0.46 21.63 23.65
CA ALA A 352 -0.77 22.26 24.12
C ALA A 352 -1.72 21.28 24.81
N ALA A 353 -2.62 21.80 25.64
CA ALA A 353 -3.84 21.07 26.00
C ALA A 353 -4.78 21.03 24.79
N ASP A 354 -5.52 19.95 24.60
CA ASP A 354 -6.51 19.88 23.52
C ASP A 354 -7.50 21.06 23.57
N GLY A 355 -7.80 21.62 22.40
CA GLY A 355 -8.62 22.82 22.24
C GLY A 355 -7.94 24.15 22.62
N ASN A 356 -6.71 24.18 23.15
CA ASN A 356 -6.04 25.44 23.47
C ASN A 356 -5.51 26.14 22.20
N LEU A 357 -6.19 27.21 21.80
CA LEU A 357 -5.91 27.99 20.60
C LEU A 357 -6.45 29.41 20.79
N VAL A 358 -5.63 30.42 20.53
CA VAL A 358 -6.06 31.83 20.57
C VAL A 358 -5.82 32.45 19.20
N SER A 359 -6.85 33.09 18.63
CA SER A 359 -6.76 33.70 17.30
C SER A 359 -6.83 35.22 17.37
N CYS A 360 -5.93 35.89 16.65
CA CYS A 360 -5.92 37.33 16.43
C CYS A 360 -6.04 37.64 14.93
N ARG A 361 -6.51 38.84 14.59
CA ARG A 361 -6.52 39.33 13.21
C ARG A 361 -5.40 40.35 13.02
N LEU A 362 -4.67 40.23 11.93
CA LEU A 362 -3.58 41.14 11.57
C LEU A 362 -3.79 41.66 10.15
N ALA A 363 -3.62 42.97 9.97
CA ALA A 363 -3.59 43.61 8.66
C ALA A 363 -2.56 44.74 8.70
N LEU A 364 -1.60 44.73 7.79
CA LEU A 364 -0.54 45.72 7.71
C LEU A 364 -0.66 46.51 6.39
N PRO A 365 -0.36 47.83 6.39
CA PRO A 365 -0.38 48.63 5.17
C PRO A 365 0.72 48.21 4.17
N GLY A 366 0.48 48.44 2.88
CA GLY A 366 1.44 48.18 1.80
C GLY A 366 0.84 47.40 0.62
N PRO A 367 1.59 47.19 -0.48
CA PRO A 367 1.12 46.35 -1.59
C PRO A 367 1.15 44.86 -1.20
N ALA A 368 0.07 44.14 -1.52
CA ALA A 368 0.01 42.71 -1.28
C ALA A 368 1.00 41.96 -2.18
N ARG A 369 1.86 41.13 -1.57
CA ARG A 369 2.72 40.20 -2.32
C ARG A 369 1.94 38.95 -2.72
N LYS A 370 2.40 38.27 -3.78
CA LYS A 370 1.88 36.95 -4.15
C LYS A 370 2.07 36.00 -2.97
N LEU A 371 1.01 35.29 -2.59
CA LEU A 371 1.12 34.28 -1.54
C LEU A 371 2.03 33.15 -2.01
N PRO A 372 2.99 32.70 -1.19
CA PRO A 372 3.80 31.54 -1.51
C PRO A 372 2.95 30.25 -1.42
N LYS A 373 3.47 29.11 -1.86
CA LYS A 373 2.77 27.79 -1.81
C LYS A 373 2.14 27.49 -0.43
N PRO A 374 0.89 27.06 -0.22
CA PRO A 374 0.42 26.77 1.14
C PRO A 374 1.24 25.66 1.84
N VAL A 375 1.25 25.64 3.17
CA VAL A 375 1.93 24.60 3.97
C VAL A 375 0.92 23.71 4.70
N ASN A 376 1.18 22.40 4.74
CA ASN A 376 0.34 21.48 5.51
C ASN A 376 0.63 21.57 7.00
N TYR A 377 -0.39 21.30 7.81
CA TYR A 377 -0.33 21.30 9.27
C TYR A 377 -1.37 20.38 9.89
N GLY A 378 -1.19 20.08 11.17
CA GLY A 378 -2.15 19.33 11.97
C GLY A 378 -1.85 19.39 13.46
N GLY A 379 -2.63 18.61 14.21
CA GLY A 379 -2.48 18.49 15.66
C GLY A 379 -2.80 17.07 16.12
N PHE A 380 -1.79 16.36 16.60
CA PHE A 380 -1.88 15.00 17.10
C PHE A 380 -2.13 15.01 18.60
N THR A 381 -3.27 14.50 19.04
CA THR A 381 -3.52 14.28 20.48
C THR A 381 -3.08 12.89 20.85
N ASP A 382 -2.13 12.80 21.78
CA ASP A 382 -1.66 11.51 22.29
C ASP A 382 -2.63 10.90 23.33
N ARG A 383 -2.29 9.70 23.79
CA ARG A 383 -3.02 8.94 24.81
C ARG A 383 -3.15 9.65 26.16
N ASP A 384 -2.33 10.65 26.43
CA ASP A 384 -2.27 11.38 27.69
C ASP A 384 -3.02 12.72 27.58
N GLY A 385 -3.66 12.99 26.42
CA GLY A 385 -4.43 14.20 26.16
C GLY A 385 -3.58 15.41 25.79
N VAL A 386 -2.29 15.19 25.48
CA VAL A 386 -1.36 16.24 25.05
C VAL A 386 -1.49 16.42 23.55
N LEU A 387 -1.75 17.66 23.12
CA LEU A 387 -1.84 18.05 21.72
C LEU A 387 -0.47 18.49 21.20
N HIS A 388 0.12 17.65 20.36
CA HIS A 388 1.33 17.93 19.61
C HIS A 388 1.01 18.60 18.28
N THR A 389 1.62 19.73 18.00
CA THR A 389 1.42 20.44 16.72
C THR A 389 2.45 20.04 15.70
N TRP A 390 2.06 20.01 14.42
CA TRP A 390 3.01 19.80 13.35
C TRP A 390 2.68 20.59 12.10
N TYR A 391 3.71 20.87 11.30
CA TYR A 391 3.57 21.47 9.97
C TYR A 391 4.80 21.19 9.10
N MET A 392 4.66 21.43 7.80
CA MET A 392 5.79 21.43 6.86
C MET A 392 6.26 22.85 6.61
N ASN A 393 7.54 23.16 6.77
CA ASN A 393 8.03 24.51 6.49
C ASN A 393 8.27 24.74 4.98
N ARG A 394 8.87 25.88 4.64
CA ARG A 394 9.15 26.30 3.26
C ARG A 394 10.30 25.53 2.63
N GLU A 395 11.11 24.96 3.48
CA GLU A 395 12.29 24.17 3.18
C GLU A 395 11.96 22.67 3.03
N PHE A 396 10.67 22.30 3.04
CA PHE A 396 10.19 20.91 2.94
C PHE A 396 10.61 20.04 4.14
N GLU A 397 10.78 20.66 5.30
CA GLU A 397 11.13 20.01 6.56
C GLU A 397 9.88 19.80 7.43
N TYR A 398 9.83 18.68 8.14
CA TYR A 398 8.80 18.38 9.12
C TYR A 398 9.14 19.05 10.46
N ILE A 399 8.25 19.92 10.92
CA ILE A 399 8.32 20.56 12.23
C ILE A 399 7.30 19.91 13.17
N PHE A 400 7.74 19.47 14.36
CA PHE A 400 6.93 18.88 15.41
C PHE A 400 7.16 19.64 16.73
N ASP A 401 6.09 20.15 17.33
CA ASP A 401 6.13 21.04 18.50
C ASP A 401 7.09 22.23 18.35
N GLY A 402 7.10 22.81 17.15
CA GLY A 402 7.92 23.98 16.80
C GLY A 402 9.41 23.67 16.58
N GLU A 403 9.82 22.41 16.69
CA GLU A 403 11.19 21.95 16.45
C GLU A 403 11.29 21.16 15.15
N ARG A 404 12.42 21.27 14.45
CA ARG A 404 12.68 20.46 13.25
C ARG A 404 12.85 19.00 13.65
N TYR A 405 12.01 18.13 13.10
CA TYR A 405 12.17 16.69 13.20
C TYR A 405 13.01 16.17 12.03
N PHE A 406 14.19 15.64 12.33
CA PHE A 406 15.11 15.05 11.35
C PHE A 406 15.43 13.63 11.81
N PRO A 407 14.71 12.60 11.31
CA PRO A 407 14.98 11.25 11.75
C PRO A 407 16.31 10.74 11.21
N VAL A 408 17.07 10.02 12.03
CA VAL A 408 18.14 9.15 11.55
C VAL A 408 18.00 7.78 12.20
N GLY A 409 17.73 6.78 11.38
CA GLY A 409 17.31 5.48 11.87
C GLY A 409 17.14 4.48 10.75
N GLY A 410 16.23 3.52 10.90
CA GLY A 410 16.01 2.55 9.84
C GLY A 410 14.65 1.90 9.81
N MET A 411 14.43 1.21 8.69
CA MET A 411 13.27 0.36 8.48
C MET A 411 13.36 -0.88 9.35
N TRP A 412 12.34 -1.12 10.18
CA TRP A 412 12.26 -2.28 11.05
C TRP A 412 11.05 -3.15 10.71
N CYS A 413 11.23 -4.46 10.61
CA CYS A 413 10.16 -5.45 10.50
C CYS A 413 10.06 -6.26 11.82
N PRO A 414 9.35 -5.75 12.86
CA PRO A 414 9.39 -6.35 14.19
C PRO A 414 8.66 -7.69 14.23
N ASP A 415 9.23 -8.67 14.94
CA ASP A 415 8.66 -10.01 15.02
C ASP A 415 7.26 -10.01 15.63
N THR A 416 7.03 -9.11 16.58
CA THR A 416 5.74 -8.95 17.25
C THR A 416 4.65 -8.50 16.29
N LEU A 417 4.94 -7.57 15.37
CA LEU A 417 3.92 -6.94 14.52
C LEU A 417 3.61 -7.70 13.24
N ILE A 418 4.56 -8.50 12.75
CA ILE A 418 4.38 -9.35 11.56
C ILE A 418 3.66 -10.67 11.89
N SER A 419 3.50 -11.01 13.16
CA SER A 419 2.89 -12.27 13.59
C SER A 419 1.40 -12.11 13.91
N PRO A 420 0.51 -12.95 13.35
CA PRO A 420 -0.90 -12.98 13.73
C PRO A 420 -1.15 -13.80 15.01
N ASP A 421 -0.11 -14.44 15.56
CA ASP A 421 -0.21 -15.33 16.72
C ASP A 421 -0.61 -14.56 18.00
N ASN A 422 -1.59 -15.12 18.71
CA ASN A 422 -2.22 -14.53 19.88
C ASN A 422 -1.86 -15.30 21.17
N ASP A 423 -1.00 -16.32 21.12
CA ASP A 423 -0.53 -17.07 22.30
C ASP A 423 0.29 -16.17 23.26
N PRO A 424 -0.05 -16.11 24.57
CA PRO A 424 0.66 -15.27 25.53
C PRO A 424 2.17 -15.52 25.61
N ALA A 425 2.61 -16.78 25.62
CA ALA A 425 4.03 -17.12 25.73
C ALA A 425 4.79 -16.75 24.45
N GLY A 426 4.21 -17.02 23.29
CA GLY A 426 4.74 -16.59 21.99
C GLY A 426 4.86 -15.07 21.88
N ILE A 427 3.87 -14.32 22.37
CA ILE A 427 3.91 -12.85 22.39
C ILE A 427 5.02 -12.35 23.31
N ALA A 428 5.14 -12.92 24.52
CA ALA A 428 6.18 -12.53 25.47
C ALA A 428 7.58 -12.70 24.87
N ALA A 429 7.85 -13.86 24.25
CA ALA A 429 9.14 -14.14 23.62
C ALA A 429 9.47 -13.19 22.46
N ARG A 430 8.49 -12.84 21.62
CA ARG A 430 8.68 -11.88 20.53
C ARG A 430 8.90 -10.45 21.04
N LEU A 431 8.15 -10.02 22.05
CA LEU A 431 8.34 -8.71 22.69
C LEU A 431 9.71 -8.59 23.33
N GLU A 432 10.19 -9.63 24.01
CA GLU A 432 11.53 -9.64 24.62
C GLU A 432 12.63 -9.52 23.56
N LYS A 433 12.48 -10.24 22.45
CA LYS A 433 13.43 -10.14 21.33
C LYS A 433 13.42 -8.74 20.71
N ASP A 434 12.24 -8.20 20.39
CA ASP A 434 12.11 -6.86 19.82
C ASP A 434 12.63 -5.77 20.79
N LEU A 435 12.46 -5.96 22.10
CA LEU A 435 13.02 -5.08 23.14
C LEU A 435 14.55 -5.08 23.14
N ALA A 436 15.18 -6.25 22.93
CA ALA A 436 16.63 -6.33 22.80
C ALA A 436 17.12 -5.55 21.58
N THR A 437 16.43 -5.67 20.45
CA THR A 437 16.71 -4.89 19.22
C THR A 437 16.56 -3.38 19.46
N LEU A 438 15.51 -2.94 20.17
CA LEU A 438 15.33 -1.53 20.54
C LEU A 438 16.44 -0.98 21.44
N ARG A 439 16.92 -1.80 22.38
CA ARG A 439 18.02 -1.38 23.24
C ARG A 439 19.33 -1.27 22.47
N ALA A 440 19.54 -2.08 21.44
CA ALA A 440 20.72 -1.99 20.58
C ALA A 440 20.77 -0.66 19.82
N ILE A 441 19.66 -0.19 19.22
CA ILE A 441 19.63 1.10 18.52
C ILE A 441 19.88 2.28 19.46
N ARG A 442 19.29 2.24 20.67
CA ARG A 442 19.51 3.25 21.71
C ARG A 442 20.96 3.29 22.18
N GLN A 443 21.57 2.13 22.39
CA GLN A 443 22.99 2.02 22.74
C GLN A 443 23.90 2.54 21.61
N GLY A 444 23.48 2.38 20.35
CA GLY A 444 24.11 2.98 19.18
C GLY A 444 24.00 4.51 19.09
N GLY A 445 23.14 5.13 19.91
CA GLY A 445 22.92 6.58 19.93
C GLY A 445 21.86 7.07 18.95
N LEU A 446 20.95 6.19 18.51
CA LEU A 446 19.84 6.50 17.61
C LEU A 446 18.50 6.26 18.33
N ASP A 447 17.44 6.94 17.88
CA ASP A 447 16.10 6.78 18.46
C ASP A 447 14.93 6.85 17.47
N ASP A 448 15.20 6.81 16.17
CA ASP A 448 14.16 6.79 15.12
C ASP A 448 14.06 5.43 14.43
N VAL A 449 12.83 4.97 14.21
CA VAL A 449 12.54 3.84 13.32
C VAL A 449 11.28 4.12 12.53
N TYR A 450 11.05 3.40 11.44
CA TYR A 450 9.68 3.18 11.02
C TYR A 450 9.40 1.69 10.86
N LEU A 451 8.17 1.33 11.18
CA LEU A 451 7.73 -0.06 11.28
C LEU A 451 7.17 -0.49 9.93
N ASN A 452 7.77 -1.50 9.30
CA ASN A 452 7.33 -2.12 8.06
C ASN A 452 6.69 -3.50 8.33
N LEU A 453 5.82 -3.93 7.42
CA LEU A 453 5.06 -5.20 7.44
C LEU A 453 4.22 -5.41 8.72
N SER A 454 3.91 -4.33 9.42
CA SER A 454 3.34 -4.29 10.78
C SER A 454 1.81 -4.44 10.83
N THR A 455 1.23 -5.26 9.94
CA THR A 455 -0.21 -5.29 9.68
C THR A 455 -0.95 -6.52 10.18
N GLN A 456 -0.24 -7.54 10.70
CA GLN A 456 -0.85 -8.84 11.02
C GLN A 456 -1.24 -9.01 12.48
N ALA A 457 -0.54 -8.34 13.41
CA ALA A 457 -0.76 -8.54 14.84
C ALA A 457 -2.16 -8.11 15.32
N PRO A 458 -2.76 -8.78 16.32
CA PRO A 458 -3.99 -8.34 16.99
C PRO A 458 -3.82 -6.97 17.67
N LEU A 459 -4.91 -6.23 17.89
CA LEU A 459 -4.81 -4.83 18.38
C LEU A 459 -4.18 -4.69 19.76
N ARG A 460 -4.45 -5.62 20.67
CA ARG A 460 -3.79 -5.61 21.99
C ARG A 460 -2.28 -5.78 21.86
N VAL A 461 -1.82 -6.55 20.88
CA VAL A 461 -0.39 -6.82 20.66
C VAL A 461 0.27 -5.59 20.05
N ARG A 462 -0.41 -4.91 19.10
CA ARG A 462 0.04 -3.60 18.60
C ARG A 462 0.16 -2.58 19.73
N GLN A 463 -0.83 -2.50 20.62
CA GLN A 463 -0.78 -1.59 21.75
C GLN A 463 0.40 -1.90 22.69
N LEU A 464 0.66 -3.17 23.03
CA LEU A 464 1.81 -3.54 23.86
C LEU A 464 3.15 -3.13 23.23
N PHE A 465 3.28 -3.34 21.92
CA PHE A 465 4.47 -2.97 21.17
C PHE A 465 4.66 -1.45 21.12
N ILE A 466 3.58 -0.69 20.88
CA ILE A 466 3.59 0.77 20.94
C ILE A 466 3.97 1.25 22.35
N ASP A 467 3.38 0.67 23.40
CA ASP A 467 3.72 1.02 24.78
C ASP A 467 5.18 0.70 25.11
N MET A 468 5.78 -0.32 24.48
CA MET A 468 7.21 -0.61 24.58
C MET A 468 8.07 0.47 23.91
N LEU A 469 7.75 0.87 22.66
CA LEU A 469 8.45 1.96 21.97
C LEU A 469 8.46 3.25 22.79
N GLU A 470 7.29 3.62 23.31
CA GLU A 470 7.10 4.84 24.09
C GLU A 470 7.89 4.81 25.40
N ARG A 471 7.95 3.65 26.08
CA ARG A 471 8.73 3.47 27.32
C ARG A 471 10.23 3.58 27.08
N GLU A 472 10.71 3.08 25.94
CA GLU A 472 12.12 3.14 25.56
C GLU A 472 12.49 4.48 24.86
N GLY A 473 11.51 5.36 24.66
CA GLY A 473 11.71 6.71 24.13
C GLY A 473 11.95 6.78 22.62
N ILE A 474 11.52 5.76 21.87
CA ILE A 474 11.75 5.63 20.42
C ILE A 474 10.71 6.44 19.65
N HIS A 475 11.16 7.31 18.75
CA HIS A 475 10.32 7.97 17.74
C HIS A 475 10.00 6.99 16.61
N TYR A 476 8.74 6.97 16.14
CA TYR A 476 8.37 6.00 15.13
C TYR A 476 7.37 6.47 14.07
N GLY A 477 7.60 6.02 12.84
CA GLY A 477 6.60 5.94 11.78
C GLY A 477 5.94 4.55 11.71
N TYR A 478 4.71 4.47 11.19
CA TYR A 478 3.99 3.19 11.10
C TYR A 478 3.48 2.92 9.68
N GLN A 479 3.92 1.83 9.06
CA GLN A 479 3.41 1.39 7.76
C GLN A 479 2.07 0.67 7.90
N LEU A 480 1.04 1.11 7.17
CA LEU A 480 -0.32 0.65 7.42
C LEU A 480 -0.76 -0.52 6.53
N THR A 481 -0.07 -0.73 5.41
CA THR A 481 -0.43 -1.77 4.44
C THR A 481 0.80 -2.53 3.96
N ALA A 482 0.60 -3.83 3.71
CA ALA A 482 1.59 -4.72 3.10
C ALA A 482 0.86 -5.62 2.09
N GLY A 483 1.41 -5.81 0.88
CA GLY A 483 0.84 -6.74 -0.11
C GLY A 483 0.76 -6.25 -1.56
N GLY A 484 0.15 -7.08 -2.42
CA GLY A 484 -0.13 -6.76 -3.83
C GLY A 484 -1.39 -5.88 -4.00
N GLY A 485 -1.49 -5.15 -5.11
CA GLY A 485 -2.66 -4.32 -5.41
C GLY A 485 -3.82 -5.12 -6.00
N SER A 486 -4.90 -4.43 -6.37
CA SER A 486 -6.10 -5.03 -6.93
C SER A 486 -5.83 -5.67 -8.30
N ALA A 487 -6.59 -6.72 -8.62
CA ALA A 487 -6.67 -7.21 -9.99
C ALA A 487 -7.71 -6.36 -10.75
N ILE A 488 -7.25 -5.59 -11.74
CA ILE A 488 -8.12 -4.69 -12.52
C ILE A 488 -8.16 -5.17 -13.98
N PRO A 489 -9.35 -5.50 -14.53
CA PRO A 489 -9.50 -5.81 -15.95
C PRO A 489 -8.90 -4.69 -16.80
N SER A 490 -8.01 -5.00 -17.73
CA SER A 490 -7.24 -3.99 -18.46
C SER A 490 -6.93 -4.43 -19.88
N PHE A 491 -7.20 -3.58 -20.88
CA PHE A 491 -6.78 -3.87 -22.25
C PHE A 491 -5.27 -3.65 -22.40
N PHE A 492 -4.59 -4.63 -22.97
CA PHE A 492 -3.16 -4.55 -23.27
C PHE A 492 -2.94 -3.76 -24.56
N ILE A 493 -2.38 -2.56 -24.45
CA ILE A 493 -2.17 -1.67 -25.59
C ILE A 493 -0.80 -1.93 -26.20
N THR A 494 -0.80 -2.18 -27.50
CA THR A 494 0.39 -2.33 -28.34
C THR A 494 0.07 -1.91 -29.77
N ARG A 495 1.07 -1.98 -30.66
CA ARG A 495 0.96 -1.62 -32.08
C ARG A 495 1.71 -2.61 -32.96
N ASP A 496 1.47 -2.54 -34.27
CA ASP A 496 2.33 -3.25 -35.23
C ASP A 496 3.76 -2.70 -35.22
N ARG A 497 4.73 -3.62 -35.34
CA ARG A 497 6.18 -3.36 -35.34
C ARG A 497 6.85 -4.27 -36.37
N PRO A 498 7.48 -3.73 -37.43
CA PRO A 498 8.16 -4.51 -38.47
C PRO A 498 9.35 -5.34 -37.96
N ASP A 499 9.94 -4.92 -36.85
CA ASP A 499 11.14 -5.44 -36.21
C ASP A 499 10.86 -6.11 -34.86
N ALA A 500 9.58 -6.34 -34.51
CA ALA A 500 9.28 -7.12 -33.32
C ALA A 500 9.89 -8.52 -33.49
N PRO A 501 10.81 -8.96 -32.61
CA PRO A 501 11.19 -10.36 -32.58
C PRO A 501 9.93 -11.21 -32.35
N GLY A 502 10.00 -12.52 -32.63
CA GLY A 502 8.86 -13.45 -32.55
C GLY A 502 8.28 -13.69 -31.14
N ASN A 503 8.25 -12.69 -30.27
CA ASN A 503 7.99 -12.73 -28.83
C ASN A 503 6.88 -11.76 -28.38
N TYR A 504 5.79 -11.61 -29.14
CA TYR A 504 4.56 -10.89 -28.72
C TYR A 504 4.74 -9.41 -28.36
N ARG A 505 5.79 -8.78 -28.90
CA ARG A 505 6.05 -7.33 -28.80
C ARG A 505 5.25 -6.49 -29.81
N GLY A 506 4.17 -7.05 -30.39
CA GLY A 506 3.30 -6.44 -31.40
C GLY A 506 1.85 -6.94 -31.28
N LEU A 507 0.98 -6.58 -32.24
CA LEU A 507 -0.45 -6.96 -32.20
C LEU A 507 -0.64 -8.48 -32.30
N THR A 508 -1.51 -9.03 -31.45
CA THR A 508 -1.91 -10.45 -31.53
C THR A 508 -2.83 -10.67 -32.72
N ARG A 509 -2.50 -11.66 -33.55
CA ARG A 509 -3.28 -12.07 -34.72
C ARG A 509 -3.88 -13.46 -34.51
N GLY A 510 -5.08 -13.65 -35.04
CA GLY A 510 -5.77 -14.94 -35.05
C GLY A 510 -6.43 -15.19 -36.40
N THR A 511 -7.03 -16.37 -36.54
CA THR A 511 -7.78 -16.77 -37.72
C THR A 511 -9.24 -17.01 -37.35
N TYR A 512 -10.15 -16.38 -38.10
CA TYR A 512 -11.58 -16.67 -38.05
C TYR A 512 -11.92 -17.78 -39.03
N ALA A 513 -12.54 -18.86 -38.57
CA ALA A 513 -13.06 -19.93 -39.43
C ALA A 513 -14.23 -20.66 -38.75
N SER A 514 -15.30 -20.87 -39.50
CA SER A 514 -16.47 -21.66 -39.10
C SER A 514 -17.11 -21.17 -37.78
N GLY A 515 -17.32 -19.86 -37.64
CA GLY A 515 -17.93 -19.25 -36.45
C GLY A 515 -17.03 -19.29 -35.20
N ARG A 516 -15.72 -19.47 -35.38
CA ARG A 516 -14.73 -19.55 -34.30
C ARG A 516 -13.51 -18.72 -34.62
N ILE A 517 -12.87 -18.20 -33.58
CA ILE A 517 -11.53 -17.61 -33.68
C ILE A 517 -10.54 -18.49 -32.94
N THR A 518 -9.38 -18.68 -33.57
CA THR A 518 -8.20 -19.28 -32.94
C THR A 518 -7.07 -18.26 -32.91
N GLY A 519 -6.50 -18.02 -31.73
CA GLY A 519 -5.35 -17.15 -31.52
C GLY A 519 -4.36 -17.73 -30.52
N ARG A 520 -3.11 -17.27 -30.54
CA ARG A 520 -2.06 -17.69 -29.61
C ARG A 520 -1.71 -16.56 -28.64
N PHE A 521 -1.53 -16.91 -27.38
CA PHE A 521 -1.23 -15.96 -26.30
C PHE A 521 -0.14 -16.52 -25.39
N PRO A 522 0.68 -15.67 -24.74
CA PRO A 522 1.56 -16.09 -23.66
C PRO A 522 0.80 -16.85 -22.56
N ALA A 523 1.39 -17.90 -22.02
CA ALA A 523 0.85 -18.64 -20.88
C ALA A 523 0.67 -17.76 -19.62
N GLU A 524 1.43 -16.68 -19.56
CA GLU A 524 1.55 -15.75 -18.43
C GLU A 524 0.69 -14.48 -18.59
N GLN A 525 -0.24 -14.49 -19.54
CA GLN A 525 -1.32 -13.53 -19.61
C GLN A 525 -2.60 -14.19 -19.13
N LYS A 526 -3.25 -13.67 -18.09
CA LYS A 526 -4.59 -14.13 -17.68
C LYS A 526 -5.66 -13.29 -18.36
N LEU A 527 -6.47 -13.91 -19.22
CA LEU A 527 -7.45 -13.21 -20.04
C LEU A 527 -8.84 -13.16 -19.37
N ALA A 528 -9.49 -12.00 -19.42
CA ALA A 528 -10.91 -11.81 -19.08
C ALA A 528 -11.80 -11.67 -20.34
N GLY A 529 -11.18 -11.51 -21.50
CA GLY A 529 -11.88 -11.41 -22.78
C GLY A 529 -10.98 -10.94 -23.91
N LEU A 530 -11.53 -10.89 -25.11
CA LEU A 530 -10.85 -10.46 -26.32
C LEU A 530 -11.73 -9.49 -27.09
N LEU A 531 -11.17 -8.33 -27.44
CA LEU A 531 -11.76 -7.42 -28.42
C LEU A 531 -11.22 -7.79 -29.80
N VAL A 532 -12.13 -8.15 -30.70
CA VAL A 532 -11.83 -8.73 -32.01
C VAL A 532 -12.15 -7.71 -33.10
N VAL A 533 -11.20 -7.54 -34.02
CA VAL A 533 -11.33 -6.65 -35.18
C VAL A 533 -10.88 -7.37 -36.44
N ASP A 534 -11.68 -7.29 -37.50
CA ASP A 534 -11.22 -7.61 -38.86
C ASP A 534 -10.57 -6.36 -39.46
N PRO A 535 -9.24 -6.29 -39.57
CA PRO A 535 -8.55 -5.10 -40.07
C PRO A 535 -8.83 -4.82 -41.56
N ALA A 536 -9.27 -5.82 -42.33
CA ALA A 536 -9.64 -5.67 -43.73
C ALA A 536 -11.06 -5.13 -43.90
N ARG A 537 -11.92 -5.27 -42.87
CA ARG A 537 -13.32 -4.84 -42.88
C ARG A 537 -13.72 -4.06 -41.61
N PRO A 538 -13.03 -2.96 -41.27
CA PRO A 538 -13.34 -2.19 -40.07
C PRO A 538 -14.76 -1.61 -40.07
N GLN A 539 -15.39 -1.44 -41.24
CA GLN A 539 -16.79 -1.02 -41.36
C GLN A 539 -17.80 -2.03 -40.78
N ASN A 540 -17.40 -3.29 -40.63
CA ASN A 540 -18.24 -4.34 -40.05
C ASN A 540 -18.27 -4.31 -38.50
N GLY A 541 -17.50 -3.39 -37.90
CA GLY A 541 -17.40 -3.21 -36.46
C GLY A 541 -16.49 -4.24 -35.79
N ALA A 542 -16.31 -4.05 -34.48
CA ALA A 542 -15.60 -4.96 -33.60
C ALA A 542 -16.57 -5.80 -32.78
N LYS A 543 -16.11 -6.93 -32.24
CA LYS A 543 -16.86 -7.70 -31.26
C LYS A 543 -16.03 -8.01 -30.03
N PHE A 544 -16.63 -7.85 -28.86
CA PHE A 544 -16.01 -8.22 -27.59
C PHE A 544 -16.52 -9.60 -27.15
N ALA A 545 -15.60 -10.54 -26.97
CA ALA A 545 -15.87 -11.86 -26.42
C ALA A 545 -15.36 -11.93 -24.98
N ALA A 546 -16.26 -11.85 -24.01
CA ALA A 546 -15.93 -12.06 -22.60
C ALA A 546 -15.84 -13.56 -22.30
N PHE A 547 -14.79 -13.98 -21.59
CA PHE A 547 -14.67 -15.35 -21.09
C PHE A 547 -13.70 -15.42 -19.92
N THR A 548 -13.86 -16.44 -19.08
CA THR A 548 -12.93 -16.70 -17.98
C THR A 548 -11.83 -17.65 -18.43
N ASP A 549 -10.61 -17.15 -18.44
CA ASP A 549 -9.42 -17.95 -18.69
C ASP A 549 -8.99 -18.72 -17.43
N LYS A 550 -9.17 -20.05 -17.47
CA LYS A 550 -8.81 -20.96 -16.37
C LYS A 550 -7.34 -21.40 -16.37
N VAL A 551 -6.61 -21.16 -17.46
CA VAL A 551 -5.25 -21.69 -17.65
C VAL A 551 -4.21 -20.60 -17.43
N GLY A 552 -4.51 -19.37 -17.84
CA GLY A 552 -3.58 -18.25 -17.78
C GLY A 552 -3.34 -17.81 -16.36
N LYS A 553 -2.15 -17.27 -16.12
CA LYS A 553 -1.75 -16.67 -14.86
C LYS A 553 -1.18 -15.31 -15.16
N ASP A 554 -1.52 -14.29 -14.40
CA ASP A 554 -0.79 -13.03 -14.50
C ASP A 554 0.43 -13.14 -13.58
N LEU A 555 1.62 -13.21 -14.19
CA LEU A 555 2.89 -13.29 -13.47
C LEU A 555 3.60 -11.94 -13.36
N ARG A 556 3.02 -10.84 -13.88
CA ARG A 556 3.59 -9.50 -13.69
C ARG A 556 3.55 -9.12 -12.20
N HIS A 557 4.70 -9.15 -11.54
CA HIS A 557 4.82 -8.85 -10.12
C HIS A 557 5.98 -7.86 -9.87
N GLY A 558 5.68 -6.55 -9.82
CA GLY A 558 6.56 -5.57 -9.18
C GLY A 558 7.24 -4.54 -10.10
N ILE A 559 8.11 -3.74 -9.46
CA ILE A 559 8.81 -2.58 -10.02
C ILE A 559 10.08 -2.98 -10.78
N ILE A 560 10.62 -4.18 -10.52
CA ILE A 560 11.84 -4.69 -11.17
C ILE A 560 11.54 -6.10 -11.68
N ASP A 561 11.20 -6.19 -12.97
CA ASP A 561 11.08 -7.47 -13.67
C ASP A 561 12.11 -7.44 -14.82
N LEU A 562 13.38 -7.63 -14.45
CA LEU A 562 14.51 -7.65 -15.39
C LEU A 562 14.42 -8.92 -16.24
N GLU A 563 13.56 -8.96 -17.26
CA GLU A 563 13.51 -9.97 -18.33
C GLU A 563 13.41 -11.46 -17.90
N THR A 564 13.37 -11.81 -16.61
CA THR A 564 13.64 -13.17 -16.12
C THR A 564 12.41 -14.04 -15.90
N GLU A 565 11.19 -13.48 -15.88
CA GLU A 565 9.99 -14.31 -15.66
C GLU A 565 9.09 -14.45 -16.90
N GLN A 566 9.16 -13.55 -17.89
CA GLN A 566 8.28 -13.60 -19.07
C GLN A 566 8.85 -14.42 -20.22
N ASP A 567 8.54 -15.72 -20.20
CA ASP A 567 8.84 -16.62 -21.32
C ASP A 567 7.79 -16.48 -22.42
N PHE A 568 8.00 -15.50 -23.30
CA PHE A 568 7.13 -15.26 -24.46
C PHE A 568 7.15 -16.37 -25.50
N ASP A 569 8.05 -17.36 -25.38
CA ASP A 569 8.07 -18.54 -26.24
C ASP A 569 7.07 -19.60 -25.74
N LYS A 570 6.62 -19.52 -24.48
CA LYS A 570 5.55 -20.36 -23.92
C LYS A 570 4.18 -19.85 -24.30
N LEU A 571 3.73 -20.31 -25.47
CA LEU A 571 2.43 -19.96 -26.03
C LEU A 571 1.40 -21.03 -25.80
N ARG A 572 0.15 -20.57 -25.67
CA ARG A 572 -1.04 -21.42 -25.68
C ARG A 572 -2.02 -20.92 -26.70
N GLU A 573 -2.69 -21.87 -27.32
CA GLU A 573 -3.74 -21.60 -28.29
C GLU A 573 -5.08 -21.49 -27.55
N ILE A 574 -5.87 -20.48 -27.94
CA ILE A 574 -7.21 -20.24 -27.41
C ILE A 574 -8.15 -20.23 -28.60
N THR A 575 -9.18 -21.08 -28.54
CA THR A 575 -10.25 -21.13 -29.52
C THR A 575 -11.57 -20.83 -28.85
N PHE A 576 -12.34 -19.88 -29.39
CA PHE A 576 -13.65 -19.50 -28.84
C PHE A 576 -14.66 -19.24 -29.96
N PRO A 577 -15.95 -19.56 -29.73
CA PRO A 577 -17.01 -19.28 -30.68
C PRO A 577 -17.31 -17.78 -30.72
N ILE A 578 -17.44 -17.23 -31.93
CA ILE A 578 -17.82 -15.83 -32.16
C ILE A 578 -18.28 -15.69 -33.61
N GLU A 579 -19.41 -15.03 -33.82
CA GLU A 579 -19.93 -14.78 -35.17
C GLU A 579 -19.38 -13.44 -35.71
N LEU A 580 -18.66 -13.48 -36.82
CA LEU A 580 -18.16 -12.29 -37.53
C LEU A 580 -18.73 -12.21 -38.94
N ASP A 581 -18.95 -10.99 -39.42
CA ASP A 581 -19.26 -10.73 -40.83
C ASP A 581 -17.97 -10.71 -41.67
N SER A 582 -17.20 -11.78 -41.58
CA SER A 582 -15.92 -11.99 -42.25
C SER A 582 -15.95 -13.36 -42.94
N PRO A 583 -15.26 -13.57 -44.08
CA PRO A 583 -15.17 -14.87 -44.70
C PRO A 583 -14.40 -15.83 -43.83
N ASP A 584 -14.64 -17.13 -43.99
CA ASP A 584 -13.79 -18.15 -43.38
C ASP A 584 -12.33 -17.97 -43.80
N ASN A 585 -11.44 -18.23 -42.85
CA ASN A 585 -9.99 -18.05 -42.92
C ASN A 585 -9.51 -16.59 -42.96
N SER A 586 -10.33 -15.63 -42.54
CA SER A 586 -9.90 -14.23 -42.38
C SER A 586 -8.92 -14.08 -41.23
N GLU A 587 -7.89 -13.25 -41.42
CA GLU A 587 -7.05 -12.78 -40.32
C GLU A 587 -7.82 -11.75 -39.48
N VAL A 588 -7.72 -11.88 -38.16
CA VAL A 588 -8.28 -10.93 -37.20
C VAL A 588 -7.21 -10.44 -36.23
N ILE A 589 -7.37 -9.22 -35.75
CA ILE A 589 -6.57 -8.66 -34.65
C ILE A 589 -7.33 -8.92 -33.34
N LEU A 590 -6.59 -9.39 -32.34
CA LEU A 590 -7.09 -9.71 -31.01
C LEU A 590 -6.45 -8.75 -30.00
N ILE A 591 -7.25 -7.90 -29.37
CA ILE A 591 -6.79 -6.99 -28.31
C ILE A 591 -7.22 -7.60 -26.97
N PRO A 592 -6.28 -8.09 -26.15
CA PRO A 592 -6.65 -8.83 -24.96
C PRO A 592 -7.06 -7.92 -23.81
N LEU A 593 -8.18 -8.26 -23.17
CA LEU A 593 -8.54 -7.78 -21.84
C LEU A 593 -7.92 -8.73 -20.82
N LEU A 594 -6.99 -8.23 -20.02
CA LEU A 594 -6.24 -8.97 -19.03
C LEU A 594 -6.81 -8.77 -17.63
N GLU A 595 -6.89 -9.81 -16.80
CA GLU A 595 -7.02 -9.66 -15.35
C GLU A 595 -5.67 -9.27 -14.77
N SER A 596 -5.37 -7.97 -14.78
CA SER A 596 -4.03 -7.47 -14.49
C SER A 596 -3.86 -7.16 -13.02
N LYS A 597 -2.86 -7.75 -12.36
CA LYS A 597 -2.52 -7.42 -10.98
C LYS A 597 -1.75 -6.11 -10.92
N MET A 598 -2.30 -5.11 -10.25
CA MET A 598 -1.74 -3.76 -10.23
C MET A 598 -0.76 -3.53 -9.09
N HIS A 599 0.10 -2.52 -9.27
CA HIS A 599 0.92 -1.96 -8.19
C HIS A 599 0.16 -0.86 -7.40
N HIS A 600 -1.17 -0.91 -7.41
CA HIS A 600 -2.05 0.01 -6.68
C HIS A 600 -3.42 -0.67 -6.43
N GLU A 601 -4.17 -0.17 -5.45
CA GLU A 601 -5.57 -0.60 -5.20
C GLU A 601 -6.52 0.09 -6.21
N ASN A 602 -7.69 -0.48 -6.47
CA ASN A 602 -8.72 0.11 -7.35
C ASN A 602 -9.58 1.13 -6.59
N LEU A 603 -9.05 2.33 -6.33
CA LEU A 603 -9.73 3.35 -5.53
C LEU A 603 -10.97 3.97 -6.20
N TRP A 604 -11.19 3.76 -7.50
CA TRP A 604 -12.39 4.22 -8.19
C TRP A 604 -13.62 3.36 -7.86
N ASP A 605 -13.41 2.12 -7.41
CA ASP A 605 -14.48 1.27 -6.93
C ASP A 605 -14.89 1.68 -5.51
N ALA A 606 -16.15 2.03 -5.33
CA ALA A 606 -16.66 2.54 -4.06
C ALA A 606 -16.65 1.49 -2.95
N GLU A 607 -16.83 0.21 -3.28
CA GLU A 607 -16.80 -0.89 -2.32
C GLU A 607 -15.36 -1.16 -1.88
N GLU A 608 -14.41 -1.21 -2.81
CA GLU A 608 -12.97 -1.35 -2.50
C GLU A 608 -12.46 -0.15 -1.68
N PHE A 609 -12.85 1.07 -2.03
CA PHE A 609 -12.48 2.28 -1.28
C PHE A 609 -13.04 2.26 0.15
N ALA A 610 -14.31 1.86 0.32
CA ALA A 610 -14.91 1.71 1.64
C ALA A 610 -14.26 0.57 2.45
N ALA A 611 -13.92 -0.54 1.79
CA ALA A 611 -13.21 -1.66 2.40
C ALA A 611 -11.81 -1.26 2.88
N LEU A 612 -11.08 -0.43 2.12
CA LEU A 612 -9.80 0.14 2.55
C LEU A 612 -9.96 1.00 3.81
N LYS A 613 -10.93 1.93 3.83
CA LYS A 613 -11.20 2.75 5.04
C LYS A 613 -11.54 1.90 6.25
N LYS A 614 -12.34 0.84 6.06
CA LYS A 614 -12.66 -0.13 7.10
C LYS A 614 -11.41 -0.88 7.59
N ARG A 615 -10.54 -1.32 6.68
CA ARG A 615 -9.25 -1.96 6.99
C ARG A 615 -8.32 -1.04 7.78
N LEU A 616 -8.41 0.28 7.59
CA LEU A 616 -7.59 1.28 8.30
C LEU A 616 -8.24 1.79 9.60
N SER A 617 -9.53 1.51 9.85
CA SER A 617 -10.28 2.05 10.99
C SER A 617 -9.72 1.68 12.37
N TRP A 618 -8.93 0.62 12.46
CA TRP A 618 -8.29 0.21 13.71
C TRP A 618 -7.32 1.25 14.28
N ILE A 619 -6.82 2.16 13.45
CA ILE A 619 -5.90 3.22 13.86
C ILE A 619 -6.53 4.10 14.95
N GLY A 620 -7.82 4.40 14.83
CA GLY A 620 -8.58 5.14 15.85
C GLY A 620 -8.93 4.32 17.11
N ARG A 621 -8.61 3.02 17.14
CA ARG A 621 -8.84 2.12 18.28
C ARG A 621 -7.58 1.91 19.13
N ILE A 622 -6.43 2.43 18.69
CA ILE A 622 -5.15 2.36 19.40
C ILE A 622 -4.93 3.67 20.17
N SER A 623 -4.40 3.55 21.39
CA SER A 623 -4.01 4.68 22.22
C SER A 623 -2.54 5.01 21.98
N TRP A 624 -2.27 5.78 20.93
CA TRP A 624 -0.94 6.22 20.50
C TRP A 624 -0.29 7.16 21.51
N GLY A 625 1.03 7.04 21.72
CA GLY A 625 1.77 7.99 22.57
C GLY A 625 2.42 9.12 21.78
N GLY A 626 3.00 10.08 22.49
CA GLY A 626 3.61 11.29 21.92
C GLY A 626 4.86 11.04 21.05
N LYS A 627 5.32 9.80 20.91
CA LYS A 627 6.47 9.44 20.06
C LYS A 627 6.09 9.01 18.64
N LEU A 628 4.80 8.84 18.34
CA LEU A 628 4.33 8.67 16.95
C LEU A 628 4.69 9.92 16.13
N ARG A 629 5.20 9.71 14.91
CA ARG A 629 5.62 10.81 14.02
C ARG A 629 4.86 10.87 12.71
N PHE A 630 4.50 9.74 12.10
CA PHE A 630 3.79 9.70 10.81
C PHE A 630 3.22 8.31 10.49
N PHE A 631 2.31 8.26 9.54
CA PHE A 631 1.94 7.03 8.83
C PHE A 631 2.59 6.99 7.46
N VAL A 632 3.00 5.80 7.01
CA VAL A 632 3.59 5.59 5.69
C VAL A 632 2.85 4.51 4.90
N ASP A 633 2.76 4.68 3.59
CA ASP A 633 2.11 3.77 2.64
C ASP A 633 0.73 3.29 3.10
N PRO A 634 -0.24 4.22 3.17
CA PRO A 634 -1.57 3.93 3.72
C PRO A 634 -2.45 3.07 2.81
N ILE A 635 -2.15 3.02 1.51
CA ILE A 635 -2.95 2.29 0.52
C ILE A 635 -2.28 0.98 0.19
N ARG A 636 -1.02 1.07 -0.25
CA ARG A 636 -0.15 -0.05 -0.59
C ARG A 636 1.31 0.39 -0.51
N ASN A 637 2.20 -0.54 -0.16
CA ASN A 637 3.65 -0.33 -0.22
C ASN A 637 4.07 0.05 -1.64
N GLU A 638 4.80 1.16 -1.79
CA GLU A 638 5.36 1.61 -3.08
C GLU A 638 4.29 1.77 -4.19
N THR A 639 3.15 2.35 -3.84
CA THR A 639 2.01 2.51 -4.79
C THR A 639 2.45 3.26 -6.05
N ASP A 640 2.28 2.67 -7.24
CA ASP A 640 2.66 3.32 -8.50
C ASP A 640 1.95 2.74 -9.75
N MET A 641 2.08 3.43 -10.89
CA MET A 641 1.63 3.03 -12.24
C MET A 641 2.79 3.12 -13.24
N VAL A 642 3.91 2.51 -12.88
CA VAL A 642 5.11 2.39 -13.72
C VAL A 642 5.23 0.96 -14.27
N ASN A 643 6.21 0.76 -15.15
CA ASN A 643 6.65 -0.55 -15.62
C ASN A 643 5.56 -1.36 -16.34
N GLY A 644 5.33 -2.62 -15.93
CA GLY A 644 4.41 -3.57 -16.59
C GLY A 644 2.93 -3.17 -16.59
N THR A 645 2.59 -2.00 -16.05
CA THR A 645 1.24 -1.42 -16.06
C THR A 645 1.09 -0.21 -16.99
N GLU A 646 2.19 0.33 -17.53
CA GLU A 646 2.17 1.57 -18.31
C GLU A 646 1.37 1.46 -19.60
N ASN A 647 1.41 0.30 -20.27
CA ASN A 647 0.69 0.07 -21.51
C ASN A 647 -0.71 -0.53 -21.29
N LEU A 648 -1.27 -0.42 -20.08
CA LEU A 648 -2.58 -0.96 -19.75
C LEU A 648 -3.66 0.13 -19.77
N ARG A 649 -4.73 -0.12 -20.53
CA ARG A 649 -6.00 0.58 -20.40
C ARG A 649 -6.87 -0.17 -19.38
N GLN A 650 -6.77 0.19 -18.11
CA GLN A 650 -7.59 -0.30 -17.00
C GLN A 650 -9.06 -0.02 -17.25
N TYR A 651 -9.91 -1.04 -17.41
CA TYR A 651 -11.24 -0.92 -17.97
C TYR A 651 -12.31 -1.46 -17.02
N THR A 652 -12.95 -0.54 -16.29
CA THR A 652 -14.12 -0.83 -15.44
C THR A 652 -15.18 0.27 -15.61
N PRO A 653 -16.46 0.02 -15.28
CA PRO A 653 -17.48 1.06 -15.31
C PRO A 653 -17.13 2.29 -14.47
N ALA A 654 -16.49 2.09 -13.31
CA ALA A 654 -16.07 3.18 -12.44
C ALA A 654 -14.96 4.05 -13.05
N ILE A 655 -13.93 3.42 -13.62
CA ILE A 655 -12.84 4.14 -14.30
C ILE A 655 -13.34 4.84 -15.56
N ASN A 656 -14.26 4.23 -16.32
CA ASN A 656 -14.86 4.86 -17.51
C ASN A 656 -15.67 6.11 -17.13
N ARG A 657 -16.41 6.08 -16.02
CA ARG A 657 -17.09 7.27 -15.49
C ARG A 657 -16.10 8.36 -15.07
N ALA A 658 -15.04 8.00 -14.35
CA ALA A 658 -13.99 8.94 -13.97
C ALA A 658 -13.32 9.58 -15.20
N PHE A 659 -13.10 8.79 -16.26
CA PHE A 659 -12.54 9.30 -17.51
C PHE A 659 -13.50 10.25 -18.24
N ALA A 660 -14.78 9.92 -18.33
CA ALA A 660 -15.78 10.81 -18.93
C ALA A 660 -15.85 12.16 -18.20
N GLU A 661 -15.84 12.16 -16.86
CA GLU A 661 -15.84 13.39 -16.06
C GLU A 661 -14.54 14.20 -16.22
N TYR A 662 -13.39 13.54 -16.33
CA TYR A 662 -12.12 14.20 -16.67
C TYR A 662 -12.20 14.90 -18.04
N LEU A 663 -12.70 14.22 -19.07
CA LEU A 663 -12.83 14.77 -20.42
C LEU A 663 -13.81 15.93 -20.46
N LYS A 664 -14.93 15.82 -19.75
CA LYS A 664 -15.92 16.89 -19.59
C LYS A 664 -15.33 18.12 -18.91
N LYS A 665 -14.51 17.95 -17.87
CA LYS A 665 -13.81 19.04 -17.19
C LYS A 665 -12.76 19.69 -18.09
N ARG A 666 -11.98 18.89 -18.83
CA ARG A 666 -10.89 19.36 -19.70
C ARG A 666 -11.40 20.10 -20.93
N TYR A 667 -12.33 19.50 -21.67
CA TYR A 667 -12.75 20.01 -22.99
C TYR A 667 -14.03 20.84 -22.96
N ARG A 668 -14.84 20.74 -21.90
CA ARG A 668 -16.14 21.39 -21.71
C ARG A 668 -17.24 20.98 -22.70
N THR A 669 -16.89 20.77 -23.97
CA THR A 669 -17.81 20.35 -25.04
C THR A 669 -17.23 19.18 -25.84
N VAL A 670 -18.10 18.33 -26.36
CA VAL A 670 -17.71 17.20 -27.24
C VAL A 670 -17.07 17.72 -28.54
N GLY A 671 -17.52 18.88 -29.04
CA GLY A 671 -16.92 19.51 -30.23
C GLY A 671 -15.43 19.84 -30.04
N LYS A 672 -15.06 20.39 -28.87
CA LYS A 672 -13.66 20.65 -28.53
C LYS A 672 -12.87 19.36 -28.33
N LEU A 673 -13.46 18.33 -27.71
CA LEU A 673 -12.83 17.01 -27.63
C LEU A 673 -12.52 16.46 -29.02
N ARG A 674 -13.48 16.47 -29.95
CA ARG A 674 -13.27 15.99 -31.34
C ARG A 674 -12.15 16.74 -32.05
N GLN A 675 -12.07 18.05 -31.84
CA GLN A 675 -11.02 18.90 -32.42
C GLN A 675 -9.62 18.48 -31.95
N GLU A 676 -9.45 18.16 -30.67
CA GLU A 676 -8.14 17.82 -30.08
C GLU A 676 -7.80 16.34 -30.25
N TRP A 677 -8.81 15.47 -30.19
CA TRP A 677 -8.64 14.04 -30.37
C TRP A 677 -8.49 13.63 -31.83
N HIS A 678 -9.02 14.42 -32.78
CA HIS A 678 -9.15 14.03 -34.19
C HIS A 678 -9.89 12.69 -34.33
N ILE A 679 -10.90 12.47 -33.47
CA ILE A 679 -11.74 11.27 -33.41
C ILE A 679 -13.20 11.73 -33.35
N PRO A 680 -14.11 11.19 -34.18
CA PRO A 680 -15.51 11.62 -34.23
C PRO A 680 -16.36 10.96 -33.11
N ALA A 681 -15.94 11.08 -31.85
CA ALA A 681 -16.67 10.52 -30.70
C ALA A 681 -18.00 11.27 -30.46
N GLY A 682 -19.10 10.55 -30.29
CA GLY A 682 -20.47 11.03 -30.11
C GLY A 682 -20.70 11.78 -28.79
N SER A 683 -20.08 11.32 -27.71
CA SER A 683 -20.21 11.87 -26.36
C SER A 683 -18.91 11.67 -25.55
N PHE A 684 -18.87 12.23 -24.34
CA PHE A 684 -17.76 11.98 -23.41
C PHE A 684 -17.74 10.54 -22.93
N GLU A 685 -18.91 9.93 -22.75
CA GLU A 685 -19.08 8.54 -22.32
C GLU A 685 -18.66 7.56 -23.42
N GLU A 686 -18.89 7.89 -24.70
CA GLU A 686 -18.33 7.11 -25.81
C GLU A 686 -16.81 7.26 -25.85
N ALA A 687 -16.29 8.49 -25.84
CA ALA A 687 -14.87 8.78 -25.84
C ALA A 687 -14.13 8.02 -24.71
N ALA A 688 -14.71 8.01 -23.52
CA ALA A 688 -14.16 7.33 -22.37
C ALA A 688 -14.09 5.81 -22.51
N ARG A 689 -14.89 5.17 -23.37
CA ARG A 689 -14.88 3.70 -23.54
C ARG A 689 -13.95 3.21 -24.64
N LEU A 690 -13.42 4.12 -25.47
CA LEU A 690 -12.63 3.75 -26.65
C LEU A 690 -11.28 3.10 -26.28
N ILE A 691 -10.96 2.03 -27.01
CA ILE A 691 -9.69 1.30 -26.93
C ILE A 691 -8.87 1.58 -28.18
N PRO A 692 -7.61 2.04 -28.06
CA PRO A 692 -6.77 2.32 -29.22
C PRO A 692 -6.29 1.03 -29.88
N LEU A 693 -6.28 1.03 -31.22
CA LEU A 693 -5.63 0.05 -32.06
C LEU A 693 -4.80 0.78 -33.12
N ARG A 694 -3.51 0.47 -33.21
CA ARG A 694 -2.63 1.03 -34.25
C ARG A 694 -1.97 -0.10 -35.05
N THR A 695 -2.33 -0.17 -36.33
CA THR A 695 -1.59 -0.94 -37.34
C THR A 695 -0.62 -0.01 -38.06
N ASP A 696 0.25 -0.54 -38.92
CA ASP A 696 1.35 0.20 -39.58
C ASP A 696 1.05 1.68 -39.90
N ARG A 697 -0.03 1.95 -40.65
CA ARG A 697 -0.45 3.31 -41.04
C ARG A 697 -1.86 3.70 -40.61
N ARG A 698 -2.63 2.81 -39.98
CA ARG A 698 -4.01 3.10 -39.57
C ARG A 698 -4.14 3.11 -38.06
N CYS A 699 -4.94 4.04 -37.57
CA CYS A 699 -5.29 4.13 -36.17
C CYS A 699 -6.81 4.06 -36.04
N PHE A 700 -7.26 3.18 -35.16
CA PHE A 700 -8.64 2.98 -34.82
C PHE A 700 -8.86 3.16 -33.32
N TRP A 701 -10.08 3.56 -32.99
CA TRP A 701 -10.58 3.71 -31.63
C TRP A 701 -11.88 2.95 -31.53
N ILE A 702 -11.87 1.91 -30.72
CA ILE A 702 -12.89 0.87 -30.74
C ILE A 702 -13.70 0.95 -29.46
N ASP A 703 -15.02 1.07 -29.57
CA ASP A 703 -15.92 0.93 -28.43
C ASP A 703 -16.26 -0.55 -28.23
N PRO A 704 -15.78 -1.20 -27.15
CA PRO A 704 -16.01 -2.63 -26.93
C PRO A 704 -17.47 -2.96 -26.58
N GLU A 705 -18.29 -1.99 -26.16
CA GLU A 705 -19.69 -2.24 -25.83
C GLU A 705 -20.60 -2.14 -27.06
N THR A 706 -20.34 -1.20 -27.98
CA THR A 706 -21.17 -1.03 -29.18
C THR A 706 -20.58 -1.70 -30.42
N GLY A 707 -19.30 -2.07 -30.40
CA GLY A 707 -18.56 -2.56 -31.55
C GLY A 707 -18.21 -1.47 -32.57
N ARG A 708 -18.51 -0.20 -32.29
CA ARG A 708 -18.22 0.90 -33.23
C ARG A 708 -16.72 1.13 -33.33
N ILE A 709 -16.23 1.26 -34.55
CA ILE A 709 -14.84 1.57 -34.87
C ILE A 709 -14.77 2.98 -35.42
N LEU A 710 -13.90 3.80 -34.82
CA LEU A 710 -13.66 5.18 -35.22
C LEU A 710 -12.23 5.33 -35.74
N GLU A 711 -12.06 5.97 -36.89
CA GLU A 711 -10.73 6.30 -37.39
C GLU A 711 -10.12 7.48 -36.61
N GLY A 712 -8.81 7.46 -36.47
CA GLY A 712 -8.04 8.54 -35.86
C GLY A 712 -6.65 8.67 -36.47
N ASP A 713 -5.87 9.62 -35.96
CA ASP A 713 -4.50 9.89 -36.37
C ASP A 713 -3.57 9.81 -35.14
N PRO A 714 -2.63 8.84 -35.09
CA PRO A 714 -1.77 8.62 -33.93
C PRO A 714 -0.77 9.76 -33.70
N ASP A 715 -0.51 10.60 -34.70
CA ASP A 715 0.40 11.73 -34.62
C ASP A 715 -0.32 13.02 -34.21
N ARG A 716 -1.66 13.05 -34.28
CA ARG A 716 -2.48 14.22 -33.93
C ARG A 716 -3.40 14.02 -32.73
N THR A 717 -3.67 12.80 -32.30
CA THR A 717 -4.64 12.55 -31.24
C THR A 717 -4.07 12.76 -29.83
N PHE A 718 -4.86 13.35 -28.93
CA PHE A 718 -4.56 13.41 -27.50
C PHE A 718 -5.20 12.28 -26.69
N ALA A 719 -5.99 11.40 -27.30
CA ALA A 719 -6.84 10.47 -26.56
C ALA A 719 -6.08 9.52 -25.63
N TRP A 720 -4.94 8.97 -26.09
CA TRP A 720 -4.12 8.10 -25.26
C TRP A 720 -3.38 8.86 -24.16
N ILE A 721 -2.89 10.08 -24.48
CA ILE A 721 -2.27 10.98 -23.49
C ILE A 721 -3.29 11.31 -22.39
N ASP A 722 -4.50 11.71 -22.76
CA ASP A 722 -5.57 12.06 -21.81
C ASP A 722 -5.95 10.90 -20.89
N TYR A 723 -5.97 9.66 -21.40
CA TYR A 723 -6.21 8.50 -20.54
C TYR A 723 -5.08 8.30 -19.52
N GLN A 724 -3.82 8.36 -19.98
CA GLN A 724 -2.63 8.20 -19.13
C GLN A 724 -2.51 9.30 -18.07
N GLU A 725 -2.95 10.50 -18.41
CA GLU A 725 -3.03 11.65 -17.52
C GLU A 725 -4.18 11.48 -16.51
N MET A 726 -5.37 11.13 -16.99
CA MET A 726 -6.54 10.96 -16.16
C MET A 726 -6.35 9.91 -15.08
N ILE A 727 -5.84 8.73 -15.43
CA ILE A 727 -5.70 7.62 -14.49
C ILE A 727 -4.76 8.02 -13.33
N ARG A 728 -3.70 8.77 -13.61
CA ARG A 728 -2.76 9.28 -12.61
C ARG A 728 -3.35 10.41 -11.77
N ILE A 729 -3.93 11.43 -12.42
CA ILE A 729 -4.47 12.61 -11.74
C ILE A 729 -5.63 12.24 -10.81
N THR A 730 -6.54 11.38 -11.27
CA THR A 730 -7.70 10.98 -10.47
C THR A 730 -7.32 10.03 -9.34
N TYR A 731 -6.32 9.17 -9.55
CA TYR A 731 -5.77 8.36 -8.46
C TYR A 731 -5.16 9.22 -7.35
N ALA A 732 -4.33 10.21 -7.71
CA ALA A 732 -3.72 11.13 -6.74
C ALA A 732 -4.76 11.79 -5.83
N ALA A 733 -5.88 12.25 -6.42
CA ALA A 733 -6.98 12.85 -5.68
C ALA A 733 -7.68 11.86 -4.72
N LEU A 734 -7.91 10.63 -5.15
CA LEU A 734 -8.49 9.58 -4.30
C LEU A 734 -7.52 9.16 -3.18
N ALA A 735 -6.23 9.14 -3.46
CA ALA A 735 -5.19 8.83 -2.49
C ALA A 735 -5.10 9.93 -1.41
N ASP A 736 -5.21 11.20 -1.80
CA ASP A 736 -5.33 12.33 -0.87
C ASP A 736 -6.55 12.22 0.06
N GLU A 737 -7.67 11.63 -0.41
CA GLU A 737 -8.83 11.37 0.45
C GLU A 737 -8.57 10.28 1.50
N ILE A 738 -7.74 9.29 1.20
CA ILE A 738 -7.29 8.29 2.18
C ILE A 738 -6.38 8.94 3.22
N ALA A 739 -5.43 9.79 2.81
CA ALA A 739 -4.59 10.55 3.74
C ALA A 739 -5.44 11.45 4.67
N ALA A 740 -6.44 12.16 4.13
CA ALA A 740 -7.36 12.96 4.91
C ALA A 740 -8.21 12.13 5.89
N TYR A 741 -8.66 10.95 5.47
CA TYR A 741 -9.38 10.02 6.35
C TYR A 741 -8.50 9.54 7.51
N LEU A 742 -7.24 9.19 7.26
CA LEU A 742 -6.31 8.79 8.32
C LEU A 742 -6.11 9.91 9.35
N LYS A 743 -5.93 11.15 8.88
CA LYS A 743 -5.81 12.31 9.76
C LYS A 743 -7.08 12.60 10.57
N SER A 744 -8.25 12.13 10.11
CA SER A 744 -9.49 12.19 10.90
C SER A 744 -9.54 11.17 12.04
N LEU A 745 -8.75 10.09 11.96
CA LEU A 745 -8.59 9.10 13.04
C LEU A 745 -7.48 9.53 14.00
N VAL A 746 -6.29 9.81 13.46
CA VAL A 746 -5.09 10.22 14.20
C VAL A 746 -4.34 11.21 13.33
N ASN A 747 -4.30 12.47 13.76
CA ASN A 747 -3.81 13.58 12.96
C ASN A 747 -2.29 13.76 13.07
N VAL A 748 -1.54 12.86 12.45
CA VAL A 748 -0.10 12.94 12.18
C VAL A 748 0.14 13.02 10.65
N PRO A 749 1.31 13.47 10.18
CA PRO A 749 1.65 13.42 8.77
C PRO A 749 1.43 12.06 8.12
N VAL A 750 0.97 12.06 6.86
CA VAL A 750 0.87 10.86 6.02
C VAL A 750 1.86 10.96 4.87
N VAL A 751 2.69 9.92 4.71
CA VAL A 751 3.77 9.83 3.72
C VAL A 751 3.45 8.69 2.74
N PHE A 752 3.70 8.90 1.45
CA PHE A 752 3.78 7.81 0.47
C PHE A 752 5.23 7.61 0.05
N LYS A 753 5.63 6.39 -0.29
CA LYS A 753 6.94 6.11 -0.87
C LYS A 753 6.91 6.18 -2.39
N SER A 754 7.93 6.84 -2.95
CA SER A 754 8.10 7.04 -4.39
C SER A 754 9.25 6.20 -4.92
N VAL A 755 8.99 5.50 -6.02
CA VAL A 755 9.87 4.46 -6.60
C VAL A 755 10.15 4.66 -8.09
N GLY A 756 9.48 5.62 -8.72
CA GLY A 756 9.69 5.99 -10.12
C GLY A 756 10.97 6.80 -10.33
N VAL A 757 11.51 6.79 -11.55
CA VAL A 757 12.65 7.66 -11.96
C VAL A 757 12.20 8.95 -12.68
N ILE A 758 10.89 9.14 -12.78
CA ILE A 758 10.24 10.34 -13.32
C ILE A 758 9.21 10.80 -12.30
N GLY A 759 9.15 12.08 -11.97
CA GLY A 759 8.11 12.62 -11.10
C GLY A 759 6.73 12.48 -11.75
N GLU A 760 5.90 11.57 -11.22
CA GLU A 760 4.64 11.17 -11.82
C GLU A 760 3.46 11.96 -11.28
N LYS A 761 2.48 12.25 -12.15
CA LYS A 761 1.25 12.98 -11.77
C LYS A 761 0.40 12.26 -10.72
N MET A 762 0.61 10.95 -10.56
CA MET A 762 -0.06 10.10 -9.57
C MET A 762 0.40 10.42 -8.13
N ASN A 763 1.63 10.91 -8.00
CA ASN A 763 2.30 11.20 -6.73
C ASN A 763 2.37 12.71 -6.47
N VAL A 764 1.68 13.52 -7.28
CA VAL A 764 1.50 14.95 -7.05
C VAL A 764 0.24 15.11 -6.21
N SER A 765 0.39 15.44 -4.92
CA SER A 765 -0.73 15.73 -4.03
C SER A 765 -1.42 17.03 -4.47
N ARG A 766 -2.74 16.94 -4.65
CA ARG A 766 -3.58 17.98 -5.27
C ARG A 766 -4.64 18.53 -4.33
N ARG A 767 -4.78 17.93 -3.15
CA ARG A 767 -5.69 18.39 -2.12
C ARG A 767 -4.88 19.03 -1.02
N TYR A 768 -5.14 20.29 -0.69
CA TYR A 768 -4.60 20.89 0.52
C TYR A 768 -5.00 20.04 1.74
N LEU A 769 -4.04 19.71 2.61
CA LEU A 769 -4.18 18.71 3.69
C LEU A 769 -4.41 17.26 3.21
N GLY A 770 -4.02 16.94 1.98
CA GLY A 770 -3.84 15.57 1.45
C GLY A 770 -2.59 14.91 2.04
N TYR A 771 -1.78 14.24 1.22
CA TYR A 771 -0.47 13.74 1.68
C TYR A 771 0.44 14.87 2.20
N ASP A 772 1.25 14.55 3.20
CA ASP A 772 2.11 15.52 3.90
C ASP A 772 3.59 15.32 3.61
N GLY A 773 3.99 14.18 3.04
CA GLY A 773 5.38 13.88 2.71
C GLY A 773 5.57 12.87 1.59
N VAL A 774 6.77 12.89 1.01
CA VAL A 774 7.28 11.95 0.01
C VAL A 774 8.45 11.19 0.61
N GLY A 775 8.32 9.87 0.63
CA GLY A 775 9.37 8.92 0.96
C GLY A 775 10.25 8.67 -0.25
N PHE A 776 11.54 8.94 -0.12
CA PHE A 776 12.54 8.68 -1.13
C PHE A 776 13.03 7.26 -0.94
N GLU A 777 12.81 6.42 -1.95
CA GLU A 777 13.45 5.12 -2.06
C GLU A 777 14.62 5.23 -3.02
N CYS A 778 15.83 5.05 -2.50
CA CYS A 778 17.06 5.28 -3.26
C CYS A 778 18.09 4.22 -2.91
N TYR A 779 18.51 3.44 -3.90
CA TYR A 779 19.50 2.39 -3.69
C TYR A 779 20.74 2.60 -4.55
N LEU A 780 21.92 2.39 -3.95
CA LEU A 780 23.21 2.60 -4.61
C LEU A 780 23.46 1.62 -5.77
N ASN A 781 22.89 0.41 -5.71
CA ASN A 781 22.97 -0.56 -6.80
C ASN A 781 22.08 -0.19 -8.01
N GLN A 782 21.24 0.84 -7.91
CA GLN A 782 20.46 1.40 -9.03
C GLN A 782 21.14 2.60 -9.69
N GLY A 783 22.19 3.15 -9.08
CA GLY A 783 22.92 4.32 -9.57
C GLY A 783 23.03 5.42 -8.52
N ILE A 784 23.20 6.66 -8.98
CA ILE A 784 23.36 7.81 -8.08
C ILE A 784 21.97 8.32 -7.70
N PRO A 785 21.67 8.52 -6.40
CA PRO A 785 20.30 8.82 -5.93
C PRO A 785 19.60 9.98 -6.65
N GLY A 786 20.35 11.03 -7.02
CA GLY A 786 19.80 12.18 -7.75
C GLY A 786 19.48 11.94 -9.22
N GLU A 787 20.10 10.95 -9.88
CA GLU A 787 19.80 10.56 -11.27
C GLU A 787 18.62 9.58 -11.33
N THR A 788 18.44 8.81 -10.26
CA THR A 788 17.45 7.75 -10.15
C THR A 788 16.21 8.25 -9.38
N GLY A 789 15.69 7.46 -8.43
CA GLY A 789 14.41 7.72 -7.77
C GLY A 789 14.35 9.01 -6.96
N GLY A 790 15.49 9.51 -6.45
CA GLY A 790 15.52 10.73 -5.65
C GLY A 790 15.18 11.98 -6.45
N GLY A 791 15.58 12.04 -7.72
CA GLY A 791 15.24 13.14 -8.61
C GLY A 791 13.73 13.25 -8.86
N ALA A 792 13.06 12.12 -9.06
CA ALA A 792 11.61 12.03 -9.25
C ALA A 792 10.84 12.42 -7.98
N SER A 793 11.22 11.83 -6.84
CA SER A 793 10.63 12.10 -5.53
C SER A 793 10.68 13.58 -5.16
N ARG A 794 11.80 14.25 -5.47
CA ARG A 794 11.94 15.70 -5.32
C ARG A 794 10.92 16.45 -6.16
N ALA A 795 10.79 16.10 -7.44
CA ALA A 795 9.88 16.79 -8.35
C ALA A 795 8.41 16.63 -7.92
N GLU A 796 8.02 15.46 -7.43
CA GLU A 796 6.67 15.21 -6.88
C GLU A 796 6.37 16.09 -5.66
N ALA A 797 7.35 16.19 -4.73
CA ALA A 797 7.27 17.09 -3.58
C ALA A 797 7.09 18.56 -4.00
N GLU A 798 7.88 19.01 -4.95
CA GLU A 798 7.90 20.41 -5.39
C GLU A 798 6.72 20.76 -6.31
N ALA A 799 6.18 19.80 -7.08
CA ALA A 799 5.03 19.97 -7.97
C ALA A 799 3.65 19.92 -7.27
N SER A 800 3.56 19.35 -6.07
CA SER A 800 2.29 19.24 -5.32
C SER A 800 1.68 20.60 -5.00
N GLU A 801 0.43 20.68 -4.53
CA GLU A 801 -0.22 21.99 -4.29
C GLU A 801 0.23 22.69 -2.99
N HIS A 802 0.90 21.95 -2.09
CA HIS A 802 1.45 22.42 -0.81
C HIS A 802 2.88 21.93 -0.60
N THR A 803 3.56 22.44 0.42
CA THR A 803 4.86 21.89 0.83
C THR A 803 4.69 20.51 1.45
N MET A 804 5.56 19.57 1.07
CA MET A 804 5.56 18.19 1.55
C MET A 804 6.91 17.85 2.17
N TRP A 805 6.93 17.13 3.28
CA TRP A 805 8.17 16.61 3.86
C TRP A 805 8.91 15.72 2.86
N LYS A 806 10.20 15.97 2.67
CA LYS A 806 11.08 15.07 1.90
C LYS A 806 11.86 14.21 2.89
N VAL A 807 11.67 12.89 2.86
CA VAL A 807 12.34 11.97 3.80
C VAL A 807 12.86 10.74 3.07
N GLY A 808 14.08 10.31 3.37
CA GLY A 808 14.56 9.00 2.94
C GLY A 808 13.84 7.91 3.72
N THR A 809 12.98 7.12 3.07
CA THR A 809 12.27 6.01 3.71
C THR A 809 13.01 4.70 3.54
N GLU A 810 13.60 4.46 2.37
CA GLU A 810 14.42 3.27 2.12
C GLU A 810 15.67 3.69 1.37
N ILE A 811 16.76 3.91 2.11
CA ILE A 811 18.01 4.39 1.53
C ILE A 811 19.18 3.46 1.87
N GLY A 812 20.03 3.15 0.88
CA GLY A 812 21.22 2.31 1.07
C GLY A 812 21.43 1.34 -0.08
N HIS A 813 21.62 0.06 0.24
CA HIS A 813 21.69 -1.03 -0.75
C HIS A 813 20.36 -1.80 -0.77
N SER A 814 19.86 -2.16 -1.95
CA SER A 814 18.54 -2.82 -2.08
C SER A 814 18.58 -4.29 -1.67
N ALA A 815 17.46 -5.01 -1.75
CA ALA A 815 17.43 -6.45 -1.48
C ALA A 815 17.96 -7.35 -2.64
N ALA A 816 18.42 -6.78 -3.76
CA ALA A 816 18.66 -7.51 -5.02
C ALA A 816 20.08 -8.16 -5.15
N VAL A 817 20.24 -9.03 -6.15
CA VAL A 817 21.53 -9.62 -6.55
C VAL A 817 22.46 -8.50 -7.06
N GLY A 818 23.68 -8.41 -6.53
CA GLY A 818 24.69 -7.42 -6.96
C GLY A 818 25.24 -6.51 -5.86
N ASN A 819 24.82 -6.68 -4.60
CA ASN A 819 25.34 -5.89 -3.48
C ASN A 819 26.62 -6.46 -2.84
N ASP A 820 27.23 -7.48 -3.46
CA ASP A 820 28.48 -8.10 -3.02
C ASP A 820 28.51 -8.57 -1.55
N GLY A 821 27.33 -8.86 -0.96
CA GLY A 821 27.22 -9.27 0.44
C GLY A 821 27.47 -8.13 1.46
N THR A 822 27.42 -6.87 1.03
CA THR A 822 27.57 -5.69 1.90
C THR A 822 26.55 -5.73 3.04
N LYS A 823 27.02 -5.52 4.29
CA LYS A 823 26.18 -5.65 5.50
C LYS A 823 25.25 -4.44 5.75
N PHE A 824 25.64 -3.26 5.26
CA PHE A 824 24.90 -2.01 5.45
C PHE A 824 25.34 -0.99 4.40
N PHE A 825 26.61 -0.57 4.52
CA PHE A 825 27.39 0.17 3.54
C PHE A 825 28.80 -0.41 3.53
N ARG A 826 29.57 -0.20 2.45
CA ARG A 826 30.96 -0.68 2.36
C ARG A 826 31.85 -0.02 3.42
N ASP A 827 31.66 1.27 3.63
CA ASP A 827 32.33 2.08 4.63
C ASP A 827 31.49 3.32 4.98
N GLU A 828 31.96 4.10 5.95
CA GLU A 828 31.31 5.34 6.37
C GLU A 828 31.27 6.41 5.26
N ALA A 829 32.25 6.43 4.35
CA ALA A 829 32.31 7.42 3.29
C ALA A 829 31.20 7.20 2.25
N GLU A 830 30.87 5.94 1.95
CA GLU A 830 29.73 5.59 1.11
C GLU A 830 28.40 6.04 1.74
N LEU A 831 28.21 5.78 3.03
CA LEU A 831 27.03 6.23 3.78
C LEU A 831 26.93 7.77 3.79
N ARG A 832 28.03 8.47 4.08
CA ARG A 832 28.07 9.93 4.05
C ARG A 832 27.78 10.47 2.65
N GLY A 833 28.34 9.85 1.60
CA GLY A 833 28.04 10.21 0.21
C GLY A 833 26.57 10.04 -0.15
N MET A 834 25.92 9.00 0.36
CA MET A 834 24.46 8.81 0.23
C MET A 834 23.68 9.96 0.88
N ALA A 835 23.99 10.25 2.15
CA ALA A 835 23.33 11.32 2.92
C ALA A 835 23.54 12.71 2.27
N GLU A 836 24.74 13.01 1.79
CA GLU A 836 25.03 14.28 1.12
C GLU A 836 24.27 14.43 -0.20
N ASN A 837 24.19 13.37 -1.02
CA ASN A 837 23.43 13.39 -2.28
C ASN A 837 21.94 13.64 -2.03
N LEU A 838 21.35 13.02 -1.00
CA LEU A 838 19.95 13.24 -0.65
C LEU A 838 19.72 14.62 -0.01
N ALA A 839 20.61 15.09 0.85
CA ALA A 839 20.54 16.43 1.42
C ALA A 839 20.60 17.53 0.33
N ARG A 840 21.36 17.31 -0.75
CA ARG A 840 21.35 18.17 -1.95
C ARG A 840 19.99 18.25 -2.64
N LEU A 841 19.15 17.24 -2.52
CA LEU A 841 17.76 17.26 -3.03
C LEU A 841 16.76 17.88 -2.03
N GLY A 842 17.25 18.28 -0.86
CA GLY A 842 16.45 18.84 0.23
C GLY A 842 15.79 17.78 1.11
N VAL A 843 16.28 16.53 1.11
CA VAL A 843 15.80 15.48 2.03
C VAL A 843 16.14 15.84 3.46
N SER A 844 15.14 15.78 4.35
CA SER A 844 15.22 16.14 5.76
C SER A 844 14.88 14.93 6.65
N GLY A 845 15.76 13.93 6.64
CA GLY A 845 15.64 12.71 7.43
C GLY A 845 16.03 11.46 6.65
N PHE A 846 16.61 10.48 7.33
CA PHE A 846 17.22 9.28 6.77
C PHE A 846 16.81 8.02 7.54
N TYR A 847 15.87 7.26 6.97
CA TYR A 847 15.63 5.87 7.35
C TYR A 847 16.38 4.95 6.40
N PHE A 848 17.43 4.32 6.91
CA PHE A 848 18.19 3.37 6.13
C PHE A 848 17.44 2.05 5.96
N PHE A 849 17.62 1.43 4.80
CA PHE A 849 17.10 0.10 4.51
C PHE A 849 17.82 -0.94 5.38
N GLY A 850 17.07 -1.65 6.22
CA GLY A 850 17.58 -2.79 6.97
C GLY A 850 18.07 -2.52 8.39
N PHE A 851 17.26 -1.91 9.27
CA PHE A 851 17.63 -1.92 10.69
C PHE A 851 17.56 -3.35 11.26
N ASP A 852 16.39 -4.00 11.12
CA ASP A 852 16.19 -5.41 11.40
C ASP A 852 15.08 -5.96 10.48
N LEU A 853 15.50 -6.72 9.47
CA LEU A 853 14.65 -7.40 8.50
C LEU A 853 14.47 -8.86 8.93
N LYS A 854 13.19 -9.27 8.92
CA LYS A 854 12.60 -10.58 9.27
C LYS A 854 13.54 -11.79 9.54
N PRO A 855 13.19 -12.66 10.52
CA PRO A 855 13.78 -13.99 10.68
C PRO A 855 13.32 -14.96 9.58
N GLY A 856 14.29 -15.56 8.87
CA GLY A 856 14.05 -16.53 7.79
C GLY A 856 15.02 -16.47 6.59
N ASN A 857 16.18 -15.80 6.72
CA ASN A 857 17.24 -15.64 5.70
C ASN A 857 16.95 -14.72 4.50
N LEU A 858 15.88 -13.91 4.52
CA LEU A 858 15.70 -12.88 3.48
C LEU A 858 16.40 -11.60 3.94
N TRP A 859 17.54 -11.31 3.30
CA TRP A 859 18.27 -10.05 3.43
C TRP A 859 18.80 -9.71 4.83
N SER A 860 19.00 -10.73 5.69
CA SER A 860 19.64 -10.54 7.01
C SER A 860 21.04 -9.94 6.91
N ASN A 861 21.66 -10.01 5.73
CA ASN A 861 22.89 -9.28 5.47
C ASN A 861 22.68 -7.76 5.60
N HIS A 862 21.50 -7.18 5.42
CA HIS A 862 21.31 -5.73 5.54
C HIS A 862 21.05 -5.27 6.98
N ASN A 863 20.83 -6.19 7.93
CA ASN A 863 20.51 -5.88 9.31
C ASN A 863 21.72 -5.20 9.98
N TYR A 864 21.59 -3.92 10.34
CA TYR A 864 22.66 -3.17 10.98
C TYR A 864 22.49 -2.97 12.49
N HIS A 865 21.39 -3.43 13.09
CA HIS A 865 21.21 -3.40 14.56
C HIS A 865 22.27 -4.21 15.32
N ASP A 866 22.86 -5.22 14.69
CA ASP A 866 23.93 -6.08 15.21
C ASP A 866 25.31 -5.70 14.62
N PHE A 867 25.44 -4.50 14.07
CA PHE A 867 26.68 -3.98 13.48
C PHE A 867 27.12 -2.67 14.18
N PRO A 868 27.92 -2.75 15.25
CA PRO A 868 28.29 -1.60 16.07
C PRO A 868 28.94 -0.44 15.28
N GLU A 869 29.79 -0.74 14.31
CA GLU A 869 30.41 0.28 13.46
C GLU A 869 29.37 0.99 12.60
N GLY A 870 28.43 0.25 11.99
CA GLY A 870 27.32 0.81 11.21
C GLY A 870 26.41 1.73 12.04
N LEU A 871 26.07 1.32 13.27
CA LEU A 871 25.36 2.16 14.24
C LEU A 871 26.14 3.45 14.55
N ALA A 872 27.46 3.33 14.77
CA ALA A 872 28.31 4.48 15.05
C ALA A 872 28.44 5.43 13.85
N TRP A 873 28.39 4.93 12.61
CA TRP A 873 28.35 5.73 11.38
C TRP A 873 27.03 6.52 11.28
N ALA A 874 25.90 5.84 11.45
CA ALA A 874 24.59 6.47 11.43
C ALA A 874 24.43 7.53 12.55
N ALA A 875 24.91 7.26 13.76
CA ALA A 875 24.88 8.24 14.86
C ALA A 875 25.77 9.46 14.62
N ARG A 876 26.81 9.35 13.78
CA ARG A 876 27.59 10.52 13.33
C ARG A 876 26.82 11.35 12.32
N ILE A 877 26.11 10.72 11.38
CA ILE A 877 25.20 11.42 10.47
C ILE A 877 24.12 12.15 11.25
N ASP A 878 23.50 11.52 12.25
CA ASP A 878 22.51 12.15 13.11
C ASP A 878 23.04 13.46 13.72
N ARG A 879 24.16 13.37 14.45
CA ARG A 879 24.80 14.55 15.06
C ARG A 879 25.17 15.66 14.06
N GLU A 880 25.52 15.30 12.82
CA GLU A 880 25.92 16.27 11.80
C GLU A 880 24.72 16.94 11.11
N PHE A 881 23.67 16.17 10.79
CA PHE A 881 22.56 16.63 9.94
C PHE A 881 21.31 17.07 10.73
N ALA A 882 21.06 16.48 11.90
CA ALA A 882 19.90 16.81 12.74
C ALA A 882 20.12 18.04 13.63
N ALA A 883 21.37 18.50 13.79
CA ALA A 883 21.69 19.64 14.65
C ALA A 883 20.89 20.91 14.27
N PRO A 884 20.28 21.61 15.26
CA PRO A 884 19.50 22.82 15.01
C PRO A 884 20.29 23.88 14.22
N GLY A 885 19.66 24.44 13.18
CA GLY A 885 20.27 25.46 12.33
C GLY A 885 21.41 24.97 11.41
N ARG A 886 21.76 23.67 11.44
CA ARG A 886 22.84 23.12 10.61
C ARG A 886 22.30 22.47 9.34
N LYS A 887 22.84 22.89 8.20
CA LYS A 887 22.67 22.25 6.89
C LYS A 887 24.06 21.97 6.33
N PRO A 888 24.63 20.76 6.59
CA PRO A 888 26.02 20.46 6.23
C PRO A 888 26.25 20.52 4.72
N VAL A 889 25.19 20.40 3.92
CA VAL A 889 25.23 20.51 2.47
C VAL A 889 24.17 21.50 2.00
N ALA A 890 24.57 22.39 1.08
CA ALA A 890 23.63 23.28 0.41
C ALA A 890 22.71 22.49 -0.52
N ALA A 891 21.40 22.77 -0.44
CA ALA A 891 20.43 22.24 -1.39
C ALA A 891 20.74 22.75 -2.80
N THR A 892 20.53 21.89 -3.78
CA THR A 892 20.66 22.24 -5.19
C THR A 892 19.49 23.12 -5.64
N PRO A 893 19.71 24.01 -6.61
CA PRO A 893 18.61 24.76 -7.23
C PRO A 893 17.50 23.84 -7.73
N ARG A 894 16.28 24.36 -7.83
CA ARG A 894 15.06 23.69 -8.30
C ARG A 894 15.09 23.56 -9.83
N ASN A 895 16.02 22.75 -10.31
CA ASN A 895 16.24 22.51 -11.72
C ASN A 895 15.49 21.26 -12.17
N TYR A 896 14.89 21.29 -13.37
CA TYR A 896 14.07 20.18 -13.87
C TYR A 896 14.37 19.77 -15.31
N VAL A 897 14.05 18.52 -15.65
CA VAL A 897 13.86 18.05 -17.02
C VAL A 897 12.36 17.92 -17.27
N PHE A 898 11.85 18.54 -18.34
CA PHE A 898 10.41 18.55 -18.63
C PHE A 898 10.11 18.52 -20.16
N PRO A 899 9.10 17.74 -20.62
CA PRO A 899 8.36 16.71 -19.87
C PRO A 899 9.28 15.54 -19.48
N GLY A 900 8.82 14.61 -18.65
CA GLY A 900 9.63 13.44 -18.28
C GLY A 900 9.88 12.52 -19.49
N GLY A 901 10.99 11.81 -19.53
CA GLY A 901 11.31 10.85 -20.60
C GLY A 901 10.65 9.50 -20.40
N SER A 902 11.48 8.49 -20.16
CA SER A 902 11.11 7.07 -20.10
C SER A 902 11.86 6.32 -19.01
N THR A 903 11.25 5.27 -18.47
CA THR A 903 11.89 4.33 -17.53
C THR A 903 12.71 3.28 -18.29
N TRP A 904 14.00 3.11 -17.97
CA TRP A 904 14.96 2.37 -18.79
C TRP A 904 14.93 0.83 -18.66
N TRP A 905 14.29 0.28 -17.63
CA TRP A 905 14.29 -1.17 -17.36
C TRP A 905 13.04 -1.92 -17.85
N TRP A 906 12.17 -1.30 -18.67
CA TRP A 906 11.02 -1.95 -19.30
C TRP A 906 11.04 -1.82 -20.83
N TRP A 907 10.58 -2.86 -21.54
CA TRP A 907 10.72 -2.97 -23.00
C TRP A 907 9.73 -2.10 -23.81
N ILE A 908 8.65 -1.61 -23.19
CA ILE A 908 7.69 -0.70 -23.82
C ILE A 908 7.08 0.25 -22.79
N THR A 909 7.29 1.56 -22.96
CA THR A 909 6.63 2.58 -22.15
C THR A 909 5.20 2.83 -22.60
N ARG A 910 4.43 3.53 -21.78
CA ARG A 910 3.07 3.99 -22.15
C ARG A 910 3.04 4.75 -23.47
N HIS A 911 4.03 5.58 -23.78
CA HIS A 911 4.03 6.38 -25.01
C HIS A 911 4.47 5.53 -26.21
N MET A 912 5.50 4.70 -26.05
CA MET A 912 5.97 3.77 -27.07
C MET A 912 4.94 2.70 -27.46
N ALA A 913 4.06 2.32 -26.52
CA ALA A 913 2.97 1.36 -26.72
C ALA A 913 2.05 1.73 -27.87
N PHE A 914 1.74 3.02 -28.02
CA PHE A 914 0.80 3.51 -29.03
C PHE A 914 1.46 4.44 -30.04
N HIS A 915 2.17 5.48 -29.59
CA HIS A 915 2.77 6.49 -30.49
C HIS A 915 4.06 5.99 -31.16
N GLY A 916 4.69 4.94 -30.63
CA GLY A 916 5.91 4.37 -31.19
C GLY A 916 7.14 5.26 -31.08
N ARG A 917 7.04 6.33 -30.30
CA ARG A 917 8.12 7.24 -29.90
C ARG A 917 7.82 7.78 -28.49
N GLU A 918 8.87 8.20 -27.81
CA GLU A 918 8.76 8.89 -26.52
C GLU A 918 8.42 10.37 -26.68
N GLN A 919 7.91 10.97 -25.60
CA GLN A 919 7.65 12.41 -25.52
C GLN A 919 8.93 13.24 -25.33
N ASN A 920 9.94 12.65 -24.69
CA ASN A 920 11.27 13.22 -24.41
C ASN A 920 12.33 12.11 -24.52
N LEU A 921 13.49 12.43 -25.09
CA LEU A 921 14.64 11.54 -25.22
C LEU A 921 15.60 11.55 -24.01
N ILE A 922 15.40 12.40 -23.02
CA ILE A 922 16.14 12.41 -21.76
C ILE A 922 15.42 11.45 -20.80
N PRO A 923 15.94 10.24 -20.55
CA PRO A 923 15.17 9.18 -19.90
C PRO A 923 14.79 9.51 -18.46
N GLN A 924 15.73 10.02 -17.66
CA GLN A 924 15.56 10.25 -16.23
C GLN A 924 16.21 11.58 -15.78
N SER A 925 16.28 11.80 -14.47
CA SER A 925 16.96 12.95 -13.89
C SER A 925 18.45 12.97 -14.28
N ALA A 926 19.01 14.16 -14.44
CA ALA A 926 20.33 14.30 -15.06
C ALA A 926 21.22 15.33 -14.34
N ARG A 927 22.52 15.28 -14.64
CA ARG A 927 23.48 16.34 -14.33
C ARG A 927 24.15 16.83 -15.59
N LEU A 928 24.63 18.07 -15.51
CA LEU A 928 25.53 18.60 -16.52
C LEU A 928 26.97 18.40 -16.03
N ALA A 929 27.87 18.00 -16.91
CA ALA A 929 29.26 17.70 -16.54
C ALA A 929 29.96 18.91 -15.88
N ALA A 930 29.62 20.12 -16.32
CA ALA A 930 30.14 21.38 -15.77
C ALA A 930 29.61 21.71 -14.36
N LYS A 931 28.49 21.11 -13.94
CA LYS A 931 27.82 21.36 -12.65
C LYS A 931 27.55 20.02 -11.93
N PRO A 932 28.58 19.27 -11.53
CA PRO A 932 28.45 17.88 -11.06
C PRO A 932 27.70 17.71 -9.73
N LEU A 933 27.46 18.82 -9.03
CA LEU A 933 26.71 18.87 -7.77
C LEU A 933 25.27 19.35 -7.94
N GLU A 934 24.84 19.77 -9.14
CA GLU A 934 23.48 20.24 -9.42
C GLU A 934 22.68 19.20 -10.21
N TRP A 935 21.44 18.94 -9.75
CA TRP A 935 20.55 17.94 -10.33
C TRP A 935 19.40 18.59 -11.09
N TYR A 936 19.13 18.11 -12.31
CA TYR A 936 17.90 18.40 -13.05
C TYR A 936 16.92 17.24 -12.88
N SER A 937 15.94 17.43 -11.99
CA SER A 937 14.93 16.41 -11.65
C SER A 937 13.92 16.20 -12.79
N SER A 938 13.75 14.98 -13.27
CA SER A 938 12.78 14.64 -14.32
C SER A 938 11.35 14.66 -13.82
N THR A 939 10.43 15.29 -14.56
CA THR A 939 9.03 15.44 -14.13
C THR A 939 8.05 15.56 -15.29
N ASN A 940 6.85 14.98 -15.13
CA ASN A 940 5.71 15.22 -16.00
C ASN A 940 4.87 16.44 -15.58
N THR A 941 5.18 17.05 -14.44
CA THR A 941 4.53 18.27 -13.94
C THR A 941 5.59 19.29 -13.58
N LEU A 942 5.84 20.26 -14.45
CA LEU A 942 6.79 21.33 -14.17
C LEU A 942 6.27 22.21 -13.02
N PRO A 943 6.98 22.27 -11.86
CA PRO A 943 6.56 23.10 -10.74
C PRO A 943 6.46 24.58 -11.13
N GLU A 944 5.56 25.32 -10.48
CA GLU A 944 5.41 26.76 -10.74
C GLU A 944 6.67 27.55 -10.33
N GLU A 945 7.31 27.12 -9.25
CA GLU A 945 8.60 27.64 -8.79
C GLU A 945 9.73 26.68 -9.20
N PHE A 946 10.52 27.12 -10.18
CA PHE A 946 11.74 26.44 -10.65
C PHE A 946 12.86 27.46 -10.80
N ASP A 947 14.11 27.01 -10.79
CA ASP A 947 15.29 27.86 -10.99
C ASP A 947 15.83 27.73 -12.43
N ALA A 948 15.80 26.53 -13.01
CA ALA A 948 16.08 26.28 -14.43
C ALA A 948 15.32 25.06 -14.96
N VAL A 949 15.16 24.95 -16.29
CA VAL A 949 14.55 23.77 -16.92
C VAL A 949 15.23 23.37 -18.23
N ILE A 950 15.45 22.08 -18.42
CA ILE A 950 15.87 21.46 -19.68
C ILE A 950 14.64 20.86 -20.35
N ILE A 951 14.43 21.19 -21.62
CA ILE A 951 13.28 20.78 -22.41
C ILE A 951 13.74 20.01 -23.64
N ASN A 952 13.14 18.84 -23.85
CA ASN A 952 13.15 18.12 -25.12
C ASN A 952 11.74 17.60 -25.37
N CYS A 953 11.11 18.10 -26.43
CA CYS A 953 9.79 17.66 -26.84
C CYS A 953 9.65 17.83 -28.36
N PRO A 954 10.33 16.99 -29.15
CA PRO A 954 10.58 17.25 -30.56
C PRO A 954 9.37 17.00 -31.47
N ASN A 955 8.45 16.12 -31.06
CA ASN A 955 7.47 15.51 -31.96
C ASN A 955 6.01 15.69 -31.52
N PRO A 956 5.07 15.84 -32.47
CA PRO A 956 3.65 15.72 -32.18
C PRO A 956 3.28 14.25 -31.85
N PRO A 957 2.18 14.00 -31.12
CA PRO A 957 1.27 14.98 -30.55
C PRO A 957 1.79 15.65 -29.26
N PHE A 958 2.91 15.20 -28.69
CA PHE A 958 3.43 15.66 -27.40
C PHE A 958 3.81 17.14 -27.39
N SER A 959 4.52 17.62 -28.42
CA SER A 959 4.86 19.03 -28.60
C SER A 959 3.64 19.95 -28.54
N ARG A 960 2.52 19.52 -29.13
CA ARG A 960 1.24 20.24 -29.12
C ARG A 960 0.56 20.15 -27.75
N TYR A 961 0.62 18.98 -27.11
CA TYR A 961 0.04 18.78 -25.78
C TYR A 961 0.72 19.65 -24.71
N TYR A 962 2.05 19.77 -24.76
CA TYR A 962 2.85 20.53 -23.79
C TYR A 962 3.16 21.97 -24.23
N ALA A 963 2.61 22.45 -25.36
CA ALA A 963 2.94 23.76 -25.93
C ALA A 963 2.71 24.91 -24.94
N GLU A 964 1.61 24.86 -24.17
CA GLU A 964 1.28 25.87 -23.17
C GLU A 964 2.28 25.88 -22.01
N GLU A 965 2.64 24.73 -21.47
CA GLU A 965 3.57 24.61 -20.34
C GLU A 965 5.01 24.98 -20.74
N ILE A 966 5.42 24.61 -21.96
CA ILE A 966 6.71 25.05 -22.54
C ILE A 966 6.68 26.57 -22.78
N GLY A 967 5.58 27.11 -23.31
CA GLY A 967 5.39 28.55 -23.47
C GLY A 967 5.53 29.31 -22.15
N ARG A 968 4.86 28.82 -21.10
CA ARG A 968 4.96 29.35 -19.73
C ARG A 968 6.41 29.33 -19.22
N ALA A 969 7.15 28.25 -19.46
CA ALA A 969 8.56 28.18 -19.06
C ALA A 969 9.40 29.27 -19.75
N LEU A 970 9.21 29.45 -21.07
CA LEU A 970 9.88 30.49 -21.87
C LEU A 970 9.49 31.92 -21.47
N GLU A 971 8.32 32.10 -20.85
CA GLU A 971 7.81 33.41 -20.38
C GLU A 971 8.22 33.74 -18.94
N SER A 972 8.68 32.74 -18.18
CA SER A 972 9.02 32.89 -16.77
C SER A 972 10.19 33.85 -16.48
N GLY A 973 11.01 34.15 -17.50
CA GLY A 973 12.26 34.88 -17.34
C GLY A 973 13.36 34.08 -16.64
N ARG A 974 13.18 32.77 -16.42
CA ARG A 974 14.20 31.87 -15.85
C ARG A 974 15.01 31.19 -16.95
N PRO A 975 16.21 30.67 -16.63
CA PRO A 975 16.99 29.82 -17.55
C PRO A 975 16.16 28.65 -18.11
N VAL A 976 16.13 28.56 -19.44
CA VAL A 976 15.52 27.46 -20.20
C VAL A 976 16.54 26.94 -21.21
N SER A 977 16.79 25.64 -21.21
CA SER A 977 17.64 24.97 -22.20
C SER A 977 16.79 24.05 -23.05
N TYR A 978 16.68 24.32 -24.35
CA TYR A 978 16.07 23.37 -25.29
C TYR A 978 17.15 22.52 -25.95
N VAL A 979 17.00 21.20 -25.89
CA VAL A 979 17.95 20.25 -26.49
C VAL A 979 17.27 19.36 -27.53
N GLY A 980 17.97 19.12 -28.63
CA GLY A 980 17.52 18.32 -29.76
C GLY A 980 16.74 19.09 -30.83
N SER A 981 16.09 18.35 -31.74
CA SER A 981 15.39 18.92 -32.90
C SER A 981 13.92 19.30 -32.60
N ARG A 982 13.27 19.93 -33.59
CA ARG A 982 11.84 20.21 -33.67
C ARG A 982 11.33 19.69 -35.01
N SER A 983 10.38 18.75 -34.99
CA SER A 983 9.79 18.19 -36.22
C SER A 983 8.50 18.89 -36.66
N ASP A 984 7.90 19.71 -35.80
CA ASP A 984 6.65 20.44 -36.06
C ASP A 984 6.78 21.96 -35.80
N LEU A 985 7.43 22.66 -36.73
CA LEU A 985 7.61 24.11 -36.64
C LEU A 985 6.27 24.85 -36.71
N GLY A 986 6.05 25.79 -35.79
CA GLY A 986 4.84 26.61 -35.67
C GLY A 986 3.99 26.24 -34.45
N THR A 987 4.18 25.05 -33.88
CA THR A 987 3.46 24.60 -32.67
C THR A 987 3.85 25.40 -31.43
N ILE A 988 5.12 25.79 -31.28
CA ILE A 988 5.65 26.59 -30.17
C ILE A 988 6.35 27.82 -30.76
N PRO A 989 5.62 28.87 -31.18
CA PRO A 989 6.17 29.95 -32.01
C PRO A 989 7.41 30.66 -31.43
N ARG A 990 7.46 30.84 -30.10
CA ARG A 990 8.60 31.47 -29.40
C ARG A 990 9.90 30.69 -29.53
N LEU A 991 9.80 29.37 -29.61
CA LEU A 991 10.92 28.44 -29.78
C LEU A 991 11.20 28.18 -31.27
N ASP A 992 10.15 27.87 -32.03
CA ASP A 992 10.26 27.39 -33.41
C ASP A 992 10.87 28.44 -34.37
N ARG A 993 10.75 29.73 -34.06
CA ARG A 993 11.38 30.82 -34.83
C ARG A 993 12.92 30.73 -34.95
N PHE A 994 13.57 29.94 -34.10
CA PHE A 994 15.01 29.68 -34.12
C PHE A 994 15.39 28.45 -34.94
N PHE A 995 14.45 27.62 -35.37
CA PHE A 995 14.72 26.38 -36.09
C PHE A 995 14.48 26.54 -37.59
N THR A 996 15.18 25.73 -38.38
CA THR A 996 14.99 25.61 -39.83
C THR A 996 14.76 24.15 -40.20
N GLU A 997 14.39 23.87 -41.46
CA GLU A 997 14.25 22.49 -41.94
C GLU A 997 15.59 21.82 -42.30
N GLU A 998 16.69 22.59 -42.31
CA GLU A 998 18.00 22.08 -42.71
C GLU A 998 18.67 21.27 -41.58
N THR A 999 19.40 20.22 -41.94
CA THR A 999 20.13 19.36 -41.00
C THR A 999 21.62 19.28 -41.36
N ILE A 1000 22.48 19.30 -40.34
CA ILE A 1000 23.92 19.05 -40.41
C ILE A 1000 24.17 17.61 -39.97
N ARG A 1001 25.04 16.89 -40.68
CA ARG A 1001 25.55 15.58 -40.24
C ARG A 1001 27.04 15.70 -39.91
N PHE A 1002 27.42 15.23 -38.74
CA PHE A 1002 28.79 15.29 -38.24
C PHE A 1002 29.55 13.98 -38.52
N ALA A 1003 30.87 14.04 -38.43
CA ALA A 1003 31.75 12.90 -38.66
C ALA A 1003 31.53 11.73 -37.67
N ASP A 1004 31.09 12.03 -36.44
CA ASP A 1004 30.75 11.04 -35.41
C ASP A 1004 29.35 10.42 -35.60
N GLY A 1005 28.68 10.70 -36.72
CA GLY A 1005 27.34 10.22 -37.04
C GLY A 1005 26.21 11.05 -36.41
N SER A 1006 26.51 11.90 -35.41
CA SER A 1006 25.51 12.79 -34.82
C SER A 1006 24.94 13.76 -35.85
N THR A 1007 23.76 14.30 -35.55
CA THR A 1007 23.06 15.25 -36.42
C THR A 1007 22.63 16.47 -35.65
N ALA A 1008 22.46 17.61 -36.31
CA ALA A 1008 21.89 18.81 -35.70
C ALA A 1008 20.97 19.54 -36.68
N GLN A 1009 19.86 20.07 -36.19
CA GLN A 1009 19.00 20.95 -36.98
C GLN A 1009 19.62 22.35 -37.05
N VAL A 1010 19.75 22.92 -38.24
CA VAL A 1010 20.34 24.26 -38.40
C VAL A 1010 19.44 25.28 -37.73
N LEU A 1011 20.05 26.14 -36.92
CA LEU A 1011 19.38 27.21 -36.19
C LEU A 1011 19.49 28.52 -36.97
N LYS A 1012 18.43 29.33 -36.91
CA LYS A 1012 18.35 30.70 -37.42
C LYS A 1012 18.57 31.69 -36.26
N PRO A 1013 19.76 32.30 -36.14
CA PRO A 1013 20.01 33.32 -35.12
C PRO A 1013 19.10 34.54 -35.37
N LEU A 1014 18.44 35.00 -34.30
CA LEU A 1014 17.67 36.24 -34.32
C LEU A 1014 18.52 37.40 -33.76
N PRO A 1015 18.16 38.68 -34.01
CA PRO A 1015 18.88 39.82 -33.44
C PRO A 1015 19.04 39.69 -31.92
N GLY A 1016 20.26 39.86 -31.43
CA GLY A 1016 20.62 39.71 -30.01
C GLY A 1016 20.91 38.27 -29.56
N ALA A 1017 20.77 37.26 -30.42
CA ALA A 1017 21.21 35.90 -30.13
C ALA A 1017 22.74 35.77 -30.32
N VAL A 1018 23.39 35.06 -29.40
CA VAL A 1018 24.81 34.70 -29.46
C VAL A 1018 24.92 33.29 -30.02
N ILE A 1019 25.68 33.11 -31.11
CA ILE A 1019 25.99 31.78 -31.64
C ILE A 1019 27.02 31.13 -30.71
N LEU A 1020 26.68 29.98 -30.15
CA LEU A 1020 27.55 29.22 -29.25
C LEU A 1020 28.43 28.23 -30.03
N ALA A 1021 27.87 27.60 -31.07
CA ALA A 1021 28.61 26.73 -31.96
C ALA A 1021 27.99 26.68 -33.37
N ALA A 1022 28.87 26.48 -34.35
CA ALA A 1022 28.52 26.36 -35.76
C ALA A 1022 29.43 25.33 -36.45
N GLU A 1023 28.91 24.70 -37.50
CA GLU A 1023 29.65 23.79 -38.37
C GLU A 1023 29.53 24.32 -39.80
N ASN A 1024 30.66 24.60 -40.46
CA ASN A 1024 30.70 25.23 -41.80
C ASN A 1024 29.83 26.50 -41.92
N GLY A 1025 29.85 27.34 -40.88
CA GLY A 1025 29.08 28.59 -40.82
C GLY A 1025 27.58 28.43 -40.49
N LYS A 1026 27.08 27.19 -40.33
CA LYS A 1026 25.69 26.90 -39.95
C LYS A 1026 25.60 26.70 -38.44
N ALA A 1027 24.85 27.57 -37.76
CA ALA A 1027 24.68 27.50 -36.32
C ALA A 1027 23.87 26.25 -35.92
N TRP A 1028 24.31 25.56 -34.88
CA TRP A 1028 23.59 24.43 -34.26
C TRP A 1028 23.45 24.57 -32.74
N ALA A 1029 24.14 25.54 -32.14
CA ALA A 1029 23.89 25.98 -30.77
C ALA A 1029 23.88 27.51 -30.68
N LEU A 1030 22.93 28.08 -29.94
CA LEU A 1030 22.82 29.51 -29.68
C LEU A 1030 22.22 29.83 -28.32
N ARG A 1031 22.42 31.07 -27.86
CA ARG A 1031 21.80 31.64 -26.65
C ARG A 1031 21.06 32.92 -27.00
N ALA A 1032 19.80 33.04 -26.57
CA ALA A 1032 18.96 34.22 -26.78
C ALA A 1032 18.29 34.63 -25.45
N GLY A 1033 18.88 35.60 -24.75
CA GLY A 1033 18.47 35.93 -23.39
C GLY A 1033 18.67 34.73 -22.46
N ASN A 1034 17.60 34.28 -21.81
CA ASN A 1034 17.62 33.14 -20.88
C ASN A 1034 17.33 31.80 -21.57
N LEU A 1035 17.20 31.78 -22.90
CA LEU A 1035 17.00 30.56 -23.69
C LEU A 1035 18.32 30.11 -24.31
N THR A 1036 18.79 28.91 -23.96
CA THR A 1036 19.88 28.20 -24.65
C THR A 1036 19.27 27.12 -25.54
N ILE A 1037 19.69 27.03 -26.80
CA ILE A 1037 19.24 26.00 -27.74
C ILE A 1037 20.46 25.22 -28.23
N VAL A 1038 20.42 23.90 -28.09
CA VAL A 1038 21.43 22.96 -28.63
C VAL A 1038 20.71 21.90 -29.45
N SER A 1039 20.74 22.00 -30.77
CA SER A 1039 19.96 21.11 -31.65
C SER A 1039 20.65 19.80 -31.99
N ARG A 1040 21.91 19.63 -31.58
CA ARG A 1040 22.72 18.44 -31.87
C ARG A 1040 22.27 17.25 -31.05
N THR A 1041 22.03 16.13 -31.72
CA THR A 1041 21.59 14.85 -31.15
C THR A 1041 22.52 13.71 -31.60
N PRO A 1042 22.78 12.72 -30.73
CA PRO A 1042 23.59 11.54 -31.07
C PRO A 1042 22.95 10.71 -32.20
N ASP A 1043 23.76 9.89 -32.88
CA ASP A 1043 23.34 9.00 -33.97
C ASP A 1043 22.30 7.95 -33.52
N LYS A 1044 22.40 7.53 -32.25
CA LYS A 1044 21.48 6.58 -31.63
C LYS A 1044 20.75 7.23 -30.45
N PRO A 1045 19.46 6.91 -30.24
CA PRO A 1045 18.76 7.32 -29.03
C PRO A 1045 19.50 6.84 -27.77
N PRO A 1046 19.53 7.65 -26.71
CA PRO A 1046 20.08 7.22 -25.43
C PRO A 1046 19.24 6.07 -24.86
N VAL A 1047 19.91 5.05 -24.30
CA VAL A 1047 19.25 3.86 -23.75
C VAL A 1047 19.01 4.01 -22.24
N ASN A 1048 20.04 4.41 -21.47
CA ASN A 1048 19.98 4.41 -19.99
C ASN A 1048 20.45 5.71 -19.31
N ARG A 1049 21.21 6.58 -19.99
CA ARG A 1049 21.79 7.80 -19.39
C ARG A 1049 21.55 9.01 -20.25
N ALA A 1050 21.38 10.15 -19.60
CA ALA A 1050 21.23 11.44 -20.26
C ALA A 1050 22.56 11.97 -20.82
N ASP A 1051 23.70 11.46 -20.34
CA ASP A 1051 25.04 11.99 -20.62
C ASP A 1051 25.32 12.14 -22.13
N ASP A 1052 25.07 11.10 -22.94
CA ASP A 1052 25.35 11.15 -24.38
C ASP A 1052 24.48 12.19 -25.11
N PHE A 1053 23.27 12.44 -24.62
CA PHE A 1053 22.35 13.41 -25.19
C PHE A 1053 22.65 14.84 -24.69
N LEU A 1054 23.02 14.98 -23.42
CA LEU A 1054 23.30 16.26 -22.76
C LEU A 1054 24.77 16.69 -22.85
N ARG A 1055 25.67 15.87 -23.39
CA ARG A 1055 27.10 16.21 -23.54
C ARG A 1055 27.30 17.53 -24.27
N TYR A 1056 26.53 17.77 -25.33
CA TYR A 1056 26.62 18.98 -26.13
C TYR A 1056 26.08 20.21 -25.38
N LEU A 1057 25.09 20.04 -24.51
CA LEU A 1057 24.65 21.12 -23.62
C LEU A 1057 25.73 21.43 -22.57
N SER A 1058 26.44 20.40 -22.10
CA SER A 1058 27.49 20.53 -21.09
C SER A 1058 28.73 21.30 -21.60
N GLU A 1059 28.90 21.46 -22.91
CA GLU A 1059 29.93 22.31 -23.52
C GLU A 1059 29.66 23.81 -23.32
N PHE A 1060 28.42 24.20 -23.01
CA PHE A 1060 27.98 25.59 -22.88
C PHE A 1060 27.30 25.84 -21.53
N PRO A 1061 28.00 25.67 -20.39
CA PRO A 1061 27.43 26.01 -19.10
C PRO A 1061 26.99 27.48 -19.08
N ASP A 1062 25.89 27.74 -18.38
CA ASP A 1062 25.24 29.06 -18.28
C ASP A 1062 26.22 30.21 -18.04
#